data_AF-A0A928NZU6-F1
#
_entry.id   AF-A0A928NZU6-F1
#
_cell.length_a   1.000
_cell.length_b   1.000
_cell.length_c   1.000
_cell.angle_alpha   90.00
_cell.angle_beta   90.00
_cell.angle_gamma   90.00
#
_symmetry.space_group_name_H-M   'P 1'
#
loop_
_entity.id
_entity.type
_entity.pdbx_description
1 polymer ?
#
loop_
_entity_poly.entity_id
_entity_poly.type
_entity_poly.pdbx_seq_one_letter_code
_entity_poly.pdbx_strand_id
1 'polypeptide(L)'
;MNENKKLMSGIKSKLIAAICMLLVAVIMVVSSTYAWFTLSTAPEVTGIKTAVGANGALEMLLLTADANGQFVYNEGELLSQSQDVVNTYWGNLVDVSDNGFYGLDQITLYPSLLNLNKETNTFGTTVLKTPSYGSDGRVSTLDANALIGIYREGKFYPTSDTDGYRGYGVRAVGVASGMTARQLSYKNALSAADTATSLAKKYAAQSLNENGSTLANIAIKKAGSSTTYSQTDVAALQKIVDDLLTKVIPKIEEAYMQYILVYASSKGQTEEAYIGVNGLVSATGATLDSVINGLNGHGVTLPSELNTYIEALKTTKANVNSAKSDLVTMANYSTIEWSDSTDGATIGLFTPMYKLADVDNMKINGISASAVKDHMSELVNAVASGGLKVTIASGGGVYADVADHCGDYNASVTIEEVEYNGIKLNEVNARMETVSNVAPSYLSMVNTATTATGSPDGGATGTMPITEFYGYIIDLAFKTNASESNLLLQADGIDRIYQDNDSTADTFGAGSTMTFAGTTNDFSDENVKDLMECIRIVFFQPGTTTNTIYAYAKLDVANAELGADGITAKMYLYEEVEYYTVTNTDSTTQTVYKSGDKYYTDIACNTEYTKPETSTISAKATGIEERKLTDNIITSMPQNQAKHVSVLVYLDGNTIGNEDVAATSLTSMTGKMNLQFASSATLVPMTDAGLKQDAQN
;
A
#
# COMPACT_ATOMS: atom_id res chain seq x y z
N MET A 1 -14.59 60.52 -30.24
CA MET A 1 -15.55 59.40 -30.00
C MET A 1 -14.97 58.00 -30.28
N ASN A 2 -13.90 57.86 -31.08
CA ASN A 2 -13.27 56.55 -31.38
C ASN A 2 -12.25 56.06 -30.35
N GLU A 3 -11.58 56.94 -29.58
CA GLU A 3 -10.62 56.50 -28.55
C GLU A 3 -11.30 55.88 -27.32
N ASN A 4 -12.42 56.44 -26.85
CA ASN A 4 -13.18 55.89 -25.71
C ASN A 4 -13.76 54.50 -26.02
N LYS A 5 -14.13 54.20 -27.27
CA LYS A 5 -14.57 52.85 -27.68
C LYS A 5 -13.42 51.83 -27.64
N LYS A 6 -12.19 52.24 -27.98
CA LYS A 6 -11.00 51.38 -27.96
C LYS A 6 -10.58 51.05 -26.52
N LEU A 7 -10.62 52.04 -25.63
CA LEU A 7 -10.36 51.87 -24.18
C LEU A 7 -11.41 50.96 -23.52
N MET A 8 -12.69 51.16 -23.82
CA MET A 8 -13.79 50.40 -23.23
C MET A 8 -13.87 48.94 -23.75
N SER A 9 -13.40 48.69 -24.98
CA SER A 9 -13.22 47.32 -25.50
C SER A 9 -12.04 46.60 -24.84
N GLY A 10 -10.93 47.31 -24.58
CA GLY A 10 -9.77 46.74 -23.89
C GLY A 10 -10.05 46.40 -22.43
N ILE A 11 -10.82 47.23 -21.72
CA ILE A 11 -11.23 46.96 -20.33
C ILE A 11 -12.18 45.75 -20.27
N LYS A 12 -13.13 45.62 -21.21
CA LYS A 12 -14.02 44.46 -21.28
C LYS A 12 -13.27 43.15 -21.56
N SER A 13 -12.27 43.16 -22.44
CA SER A 13 -11.46 41.97 -22.71
C SER A 13 -10.61 41.57 -21.49
N LYS A 14 -10.07 42.54 -20.75
CA LYS A 14 -9.33 42.28 -19.50
C LYS A 14 -10.24 41.75 -18.38
N LEU A 15 -11.47 42.26 -18.27
CA LEU A 15 -12.45 41.78 -17.30
C LEU A 15 -12.91 40.35 -17.62
N ILE A 16 -13.15 40.04 -18.90
CA ILE A 16 -13.51 38.67 -19.33
C ILE A 16 -12.34 37.72 -19.11
N ALA A 17 -11.10 38.12 -19.38
CA ALA A 17 -9.92 37.32 -19.08
C ALA A 17 -9.75 37.06 -17.58
N ALA A 18 -10.02 38.05 -16.72
CA ALA A 18 -9.99 37.89 -15.26
C ALA A 18 -11.09 36.96 -14.75
N ILE A 19 -12.31 37.05 -15.30
CA ILE A 19 -13.42 36.15 -14.95
C ILE A 19 -13.14 34.72 -15.43
N CYS A 20 -12.60 34.54 -16.63
CA CYS A 20 -12.19 33.22 -17.11
C CYS A 20 -11.04 32.64 -16.29
N MET A 21 -10.06 33.44 -15.87
CA MET A 21 -9.00 32.98 -14.96
C MET A 21 -9.53 32.67 -13.56
N LEU A 22 -10.51 33.42 -13.05
CA LEU A 22 -11.19 33.10 -11.79
C LEU A 22 -12.02 31.82 -11.92
N LEU A 23 -12.69 31.60 -13.05
CA LEU A 23 -13.45 30.37 -13.31
C LEU A 23 -12.53 29.17 -13.46
N VAL A 24 -11.36 29.33 -14.11
CA VAL A 24 -10.33 28.30 -14.23
C VAL A 24 -9.65 28.04 -12.88
N ALA A 25 -9.44 29.06 -12.04
CA ALA A 25 -8.94 28.90 -10.68
C ALA A 25 -9.98 28.20 -9.78
N VAL A 26 -11.27 28.53 -9.91
CA VAL A 26 -12.36 27.83 -9.21
C VAL A 26 -12.51 26.40 -9.71
N ILE A 27 -12.39 26.14 -11.02
CA ILE A 27 -12.41 24.77 -11.57
C ILE A 27 -11.18 23.98 -11.11
N MET A 28 -9.99 24.60 -11.04
CA MET A 28 -8.77 23.96 -10.52
C MET A 28 -8.83 23.71 -9.01
N VAL A 29 -9.49 24.57 -8.23
CA VAL A 29 -9.77 24.36 -6.79
C VAL A 29 -10.88 23.31 -6.57
N VAL A 30 -11.75 23.08 -7.56
CA VAL A 30 -12.81 22.07 -7.50
C VAL A 30 -12.33 20.71 -8.02
N SER A 31 -11.33 20.66 -8.91
CA SER A 31 -10.68 19.40 -9.34
C SER A 31 -9.64 18.86 -8.37
N SER A 32 -9.15 19.67 -7.42
CA SER A 32 -8.24 19.25 -6.35
C SER A 32 -8.95 18.70 -5.11
N THR A 33 -10.28 18.61 -5.09
CA THR A 33 -11.04 18.09 -3.92
C THR A 33 -11.30 16.57 -3.94
N TYR A 34 -10.52 15.76 -4.68
CA TYR A 34 -10.74 14.30 -4.78
C TYR A 34 -9.59 13.43 -4.25
N ALA A 35 -8.60 13.99 -3.54
CA ALA A 35 -7.54 13.19 -2.94
C ALA A 35 -7.87 12.87 -1.48
N TRP A 36 -8.48 11.71 -1.24
CA TRP A 36 -8.49 11.10 0.08
C TRP A 36 -7.30 10.15 0.18
N PHE A 37 -6.37 10.46 1.06
CA PHE A 37 -5.12 9.72 1.22
C PHE A 37 -5.40 8.38 1.88
N THR A 38 -4.84 7.32 1.29
CA THR A 38 -4.88 5.97 1.85
C THR A 38 -3.49 5.64 2.34
N LEU A 39 -3.33 5.36 3.62
CA LEU A 39 -2.10 4.77 4.13
C LEU A 39 -2.14 3.25 3.87
N SER A 40 -1.45 2.78 2.83
CA SER A 40 -1.02 1.39 2.58
C SER A 40 -0.11 0.91 3.71
N THR A 41 -0.66 0.82 4.91
CA THR A 41 0.03 0.16 6.01
C THR A 41 0.08 -1.33 5.71
N ALA A 42 1.29 -1.87 5.63
CA ALA A 42 1.55 -3.16 6.23
C ALA A 42 2.13 -2.86 7.62
N PRO A 43 1.31 -2.49 8.64
CA PRO A 43 1.79 -2.19 9.97
C PRO A 43 2.39 -3.46 10.56
N GLU A 44 3.72 -3.52 10.64
CA GLU A 44 4.40 -4.55 11.43
C GLU A 44 4.66 -3.97 12.81
N VAL A 45 4.10 -4.59 13.84
CA VAL A 45 4.35 -4.18 15.22
C VAL A 45 5.28 -5.19 15.85
N THR A 46 6.57 -4.86 15.87
CA THR A 46 7.64 -5.69 16.38
C THR A 46 8.11 -5.18 17.74
N GLY A 47 8.72 -6.07 18.53
CA GLY A 47 9.60 -5.65 19.62
C GLY A 47 8.94 -4.90 20.79
N ILE A 48 7.65 -5.10 21.07
CA ILE A 48 6.99 -4.43 22.20
C ILE A 48 7.61 -4.92 23.51
N LYS A 49 8.54 -4.17 24.10
CA LYS A 49 9.37 -4.62 25.23
C LYS A 49 9.13 -3.80 26.50
N THR A 50 9.08 -4.46 27.66
CA THR A 50 9.06 -3.77 28.97
C THR A 50 10.47 -3.65 29.56
N ALA A 51 10.85 -2.48 30.07
CA ALA A 51 12.13 -2.27 30.75
C ALA A 51 11.96 -2.46 32.25
N VAL A 52 12.50 -3.55 32.82
CA VAL A 52 12.82 -3.61 34.26
C VAL A 52 14.06 -4.46 34.55
N GLY A 53 15.06 -3.82 35.17
CA GLY A 53 16.16 -4.48 35.86
C GLY A 53 16.04 -4.25 37.37
N ALA A 54 16.07 -5.34 38.15
CA ALA A 54 16.04 -5.35 39.62
C ALA A 54 14.68 -5.03 40.29
N ASN A 55 14.65 -5.10 41.64
CA ASN A 55 13.46 -5.31 42.48
C ASN A 55 12.28 -4.36 42.11
N GLY A 56 11.36 -4.82 41.24
CA GLY A 56 10.32 -3.98 40.63
C GLY A 56 9.80 -4.43 39.24
N ALA A 57 9.98 -5.70 38.85
CA ALA A 57 9.70 -6.26 37.52
C ALA A 57 8.36 -5.79 36.94
N LEU A 58 8.35 -5.37 35.67
CA LEU A 58 7.17 -5.02 34.87
C LEU A 58 7.03 -6.11 33.82
N GLU A 59 5.92 -6.83 33.92
CA GLU A 59 5.57 -7.87 32.98
C GLU A 59 4.38 -7.42 32.13
N MET A 60 4.31 -7.93 30.92
CA MET A 60 3.22 -7.68 30.00
C MET A 60 2.76 -8.95 29.29
N LEU A 61 1.53 -8.92 28.79
CA LEU A 61 0.97 -9.91 27.87
C LEU A 61 -0.05 -9.26 26.93
N LEU A 62 -0.36 -9.93 25.83
CA LEU A 62 -1.46 -9.62 24.93
C LEU A 62 -2.78 -10.11 25.55
N LEU A 63 -3.70 -9.18 25.77
CA LEU A 63 -4.96 -9.46 26.45
C LEU A 63 -5.86 -10.35 25.60
N THR A 64 -6.39 -11.42 26.20
CA THR A 64 -7.41 -12.28 25.60
C THR A 64 -8.60 -12.41 26.54
N ALA A 65 -9.73 -12.91 26.04
CA ALA A 65 -10.89 -13.20 26.87
C ALA A 65 -11.47 -14.59 26.57
N ASP A 66 -12.09 -15.18 27.59
CA ASP A 66 -12.79 -16.45 27.50
C ASP A 66 -14.13 -16.31 26.76
N ALA A 67 -14.85 -17.44 26.61
CA ALA A 67 -16.16 -17.46 25.97
C ALA A 67 -17.21 -16.57 26.67
N ASN A 68 -16.99 -16.24 27.95
CA ASN A 68 -17.86 -15.35 28.73
C ASN A 68 -17.44 -13.89 28.64
N GLY A 69 -16.35 -13.56 27.93
CA GLY A 69 -15.77 -12.22 27.86
C GLY A 69 -14.99 -11.81 29.10
N GLN A 70 -14.59 -12.76 29.95
CA GLN A 70 -13.70 -12.51 31.07
C GLN A 70 -12.26 -12.57 30.61
N PHE A 71 -11.44 -11.61 31.05
CA PHE A 71 -10.03 -11.58 30.72
C PHE A 71 -9.29 -12.80 31.24
N VAL A 72 -8.42 -13.35 30.39
CA VAL A 72 -7.57 -14.52 30.71
C VAL A 72 -6.14 -14.06 30.94
N TYR A 73 -5.51 -14.59 31.99
CA TYR A 73 -4.11 -14.35 32.32
C TYR A 73 -3.38 -15.68 32.42
N ASN A 74 -2.45 -15.93 31.50
CA ASN A 74 -1.66 -17.15 31.53
C ASN A 74 -0.33 -16.92 32.26
N GLU A 75 -0.01 -17.83 33.18
CA GLU A 75 1.21 -17.81 34.00
C GLU A 75 2.07 -19.03 33.65
N GLY A 76 3.40 -18.90 33.73
CA GLY A 76 4.36 -19.99 33.56
C GLY A 76 5.42 -19.75 32.47
N GLU A 77 6.43 -20.61 32.45
CA GLU A 77 7.50 -20.58 31.45
C GLU A 77 7.10 -21.39 30.21
N LEU A 78 7.09 -20.75 29.05
CA LEU A 78 6.87 -21.42 27.77
C LEU A 78 8.20 -21.65 27.07
N LEU A 79 8.66 -22.90 27.07
CA LEU A 79 9.74 -23.34 26.20
C LEU A 79 9.14 -23.88 24.89
N SER A 80 9.57 -23.33 23.76
CA SER A 80 9.31 -23.87 22.41
C SER A 80 7.86 -23.84 21.90
N GLN A 81 7.12 -22.76 22.15
CA GLN A 81 5.79 -22.52 21.57
C GLN A 81 5.83 -21.46 20.45
N SER A 82 4.80 -21.43 19.61
CA SER A 82 4.62 -20.38 18.60
C SER A 82 4.37 -19.01 19.24
N GLN A 83 4.78 -17.94 18.55
CA GLN A 83 4.79 -16.57 19.10
C GLN A 83 3.40 -16.09 19.54
N ASP A 84 2.34 -16.51 18.84
CA ASP A 84 0.95 -16.23 19.19
C ASP A 84 0.54 -16.79 20.55
N VAL A 85 1.05 -17.97 20.92
CA VAL A 85 0.84 -18.55 22.24
C VAL A 85 1.67 -17.81 23.29
N VAL A 86 2.94 -17.55 22.98
CA VAL A 86 3.88 -16.86 23.89
C VAL A 86 3.36 -15.47 24.28
N ASN A 87 2.78 -14.73 23.34
CA ASN A 87 2.23 -13.40 23.60
C ASN A 87 1.11 -13.39 24.66
N THR A 88 0.44 -14.52 24.91
CA THR A 88 -0.67 -14.58 25.88
C THR A 88 -0.22 -14.86 27.32
N TYR A 89 1.08 -15.04 27.55
CA TYR A 89 1.68 -15.29 28.87
C TYR A 89 2.43 -14.07 29.36
N TRP A 90 2.50 -13.89 30.68
CA TRP A 90 3.29 -12.82 31.27
C TRP A 90 4.77 -12.96 30.90
N GLY A 91 5.33 -11.87 30.36
CA GLY A 91 6.72 -11.79 29.97
C GLY A 91 7.18 -10.36 29.80
N ASN A 92 8.30 -10.16 29.10
CA ASN A 92 8.89 -8.85 28.86
C ASN A 92 8.77 -8.39 27.39
N LEU A 93 8.17 -9.21 26.52
CA LEU A 93 8.02 -8.97 25.09
C LEU A 93 6.66 -9.46 24.60
N VAL A 94 5.99 -8.63 23.80
CA VAL A 94 4.88 -9.02 22.93
C VAL A 94 5.27 -8.68 21.50
N ASP A 95 5.22 -9.65 20.59
CA ASP A 95 5.54 -9.43 19.18
C ASP A 95 4.37 -9.86 18.30
N VAL A 96 3.75 -8.90 17.62
CA VAL A 96 2.57 -9.15 16.77
C VAL A 96 2.86 -8.91 15.29
N SER A 97 4.13 -9.02 14.90
CA SER A 97 4.58 -8.87 13.51
C SER A 97 4.25 -10.05 12.60
N ASP A 98 3.73 -11.16 13.14
CA ASP A 98 3.24 -12.27 12.33
C ASP A 98 1.93 -11.89 11.62
N ASN A 99 2.09 -11.40 10.40
CA ASN A 99 1.04 -10.97 9.49
C ASN A 99 0.03 -12.10 9.17
N GLY A 100 0.44 -13.37 9.23
CA GLY A 100 -0.45 -14.51 9.00
C GLY A 100 -1.48 -14.72 10.11
N PHE A 101 -1.21 -14.22 11.32
CA PHE A 101 -2.02 -14.48 12.52
C PHE A 101 -2.76 -13.24 13.04
N TYR A 102 -2.14 -12.05 12.99
CA TYR A 102 -2.75 -10.83 13.51
C TYR A 102 -3.36 -9.93 12.43
N GLY A 103 -3.01 -10.17 11.15
CA GLY A 103 -3.59 -9.50 10.00
C GLY A 103 -3.36 -7.99 9.94
N LEU A 104 -2.39 -7.48 10.70
CA LEU A 104 -2.10 -6.05 10.72
C LEU A 104 -1.78 -5.58 9.31
N ASP A 105 -1.04 -6.36 8.52
CA ASP A 105 -0.68 -6.09 7.13
C ASP A 105 -1.86 -5.84 6.18
N GLN A 106 -3.07 -6.25 6.58
CA GLN A 106 -4.30 -6.06 5.82
C GLN A 106 -5.00 -4.74 6.13
N ILE A 107 -4.54 -3.99 7.13
CA ILE A 107 -5.15 -2.74 7.58
C ILE A 107 -4.56 -1.59 6.77
N THR A 108 -5.39 -0.85 6.03
CA THR A 108 -5.03 0.43 5.39
C THR A 108 -5.72 1.55 6.15
N LEU A 109 -4.97 2.49 6.75
CA LEU A 109 -5.57 3.57 7.55
C LEU A 109 -6.09 4.70 6.66
N TYR A 110 -7.40 4.87 6.68
CA TYR A 110 -8.08 6.04 6.15
C TYR A 110 -8.22 7.11 7.26
N PRO A 111 -8.17 8.41 6.92
CA PRO A 111 -8.43 9.48 7.87
C PRO A 111 -9.74 9.31 8.64
N SER A 112 -9.72 9.62 9.93
CA SER A 112 -10.89 9.53 10.80
C SER A 112 -10.82 10.58 11.90
N LEU A 113 -11.84 10.65 12.74
CA LEU A 113 -11.83 11.51 13.91
C LEU A 113 -12.09 10.71 15.17
N LEU A 114 -11.36 11.00 16.25
CA LEU A 114 -11.64 10.42 17.56
C LEU A 114 -13.06 10.76 18.01
N ASN A 115 -13.83 9.74 18.38
CA ASN A 115 -15.17 9.95 18.92
C ASN A 115 -15.10 10.10 20.44
N LEU A 116 -14.71 11.28 20.92
CA LEU A 116 -14.49 11.57 22.34
C LEU A 116 -15.69 12.27 22.97
N ASN A 117 -16.11 11.80 24.16
CA ASN A 117 -16.88 12.60 25.10
C ASN A 117 -15.92 13.32 26.06
N LYS A 118 -15.72 14.63 25.84
CA LYS A 118 -14.79 15.45 26.63
C LYS A 118 -15.19 15.61 28.10
N GLU A 119 -16.47 15.48 28.45
CA GLU A 119 -16.94 15.64 29.83
C GLU A 119 -16.57 14.44 30.71
N THR A 120 -16.66 13.23 30.15
CA THR A 120 -16.38 11.98 30.86
C THR A 120 -15.00 11.40 30.57
N ASN A 121 -14.27 11.98 29.61
CA ASN A 121 -13.00 11.47 29.09
C ASN A 121 -13.10 10.00 28.64
N THR A 122 -14.20 9.66 27.96
CA THR A 122 -14.48 8.32 27.42
C THR A 122 -14.80 8.42 25.93
N PHE A 123 -14.69 7.30 25.21
CA PHE A 123 -15.23 7.25 23.85
C PHE A 123 -16.76 7.45 23.83
N GLY A 124 -17.27 7.89 22.68
CA GLY A 124 -18.68 7.92 22.35
C GLY A 124 -19.21 6.51 22.07
N THR A 125 -20.27 6.41 21.25
CA THR A 125 -20.88 5.11 20.87
C THR A 125 -19.95 4.20 20.07
N THR A 126 -18.94 4.78 19.42
CA THR A 126 -17.86 4.11 18.70
C THR A 126 -16.53 4.74 19.12
N VAL A 127 -15.40 4.10 18.82
CA VAL A 127 -14.06 4.67 19.12
C VAL A 127 -13.67 5.78 18.14
N LEU A 128 -14.04 5.65 16.86
CA LEU A 128 -13.77 6.60 15.79
C LEU A 128 -15.07 7.01 15.08
N LYS A 129 -15.10 8.21 14.54
CA LYS A 129 -16.06 8.66 13.52
C LYS A 129 -15.42 8.53 12.16
N THR A 130 -16.16 8.00 11.20
CA THR A 130 -15.70 7.82 9.82
C THR A 130 -16.44 8.77 8.89
N PRO A 131 -15.83 9.22 7.78
CA PRO A 131 -16.50 10.03 6.78
C PRO A 131 -17.60 9.24 6.06
N SER A 132 -18.69 9.92 5.76
CA SER A 132 -19.67 9.49 4.77
C SER A 132 -19.67 10.45 3.60
N TYR A 133 -19.77 9.91 2.38
CA TYR A 133 -19.59 10.70 1.16
C TYR A 133 -20.92 11.04 0.48
N GLY A 134 -21.00 12.27 -0.03
CA GLY A 134 -22.09 12.70 -0.90
C GLY A 134 -21.96 12.08 -2.29
N SER A 135 -23.00 12.27 -3.13
CA SER A 135 -22.98 11.83 -4.54
C SER A 135 -21.86 12.47 -5.37
N ASP A 136 -21.26 13.55 -4.87
CA ASP A 136 -20.14 14.28 -5.47
C ASP A 136 -18.77 13.85 -4.90
N GLY A 137 -18.70 12.77 -4.12
CA GLY A 137 -17.44 12.20 -3.60
C GLY A 137 -16.78 13.00 -2.48
N ARG A 138 -17.40 14.11 -2.02
CA ARG A 138 -16.93 14.88 -0.88
C ARG A 138 -17.49 14.34 0.42
N VAL A 139 -16.81 14.60 1.54
CA VAL A 139 -17.36 14.28 2.87
C VAL A 139 -18.63 15.08 3.08
N SER A 140 -19.73 14.35 3.25
CA SER A 140 -21.04 14.88 3.57
C SER A 140 -21.25 14.94 5.08
N THR A 141 -20.84 13.90 5.82
CA THR A 141 -20.98 13.81 7.29
C THR A 141 -19.83 13.01 7.91
N LEU A 142 -19.65 13.15 9.23
CA LEU A 142 -18.81 12.26 10.04
C LEU A 142 -19.72 11.41 10.92
N ASP A 143 -19.75 10.11 10.67
CA ASP A 143 -20.69 9.17 11.28
C ASP A 143 -20.01 8.31 12.35
N ALA A 144 -20.71 8.09 13.46
CA ALA A 144 -20.27 7.19 14.54
C ALA A 144 -20.70 5.74 14.23
N ASN A 145 -20.13 5.15 13.17
CA ASN A 145 -20.49 3.85 12.62
C ASN A 145 -19.31 2.84 12.60
N ALA A 146 -18.13 3.22 13.10
CA ALA A 146 -16.97 2.36 13.14
C ALA A 146 -17.23 1.11 14.00
N LEU A 147 -17.00 -0.06 13.41
CA LEU A 147 -17.01 -1.38 14.02
C LEU A 147 -15.60 -1.73 14.50
N ILE A 148 -15.52 -2.64 15.47
CA ILE A 148 -14.27 -3.26 15.90
C ILE A 148 -14.29 -4.71 15.47
N GLY A 149 -13.24 -5.16 14.79
CA GLY A 149 -13.12 -6.51 14.28
C GLY A 149 -11.83 -7.19 14.65
N ILE A 150 -11.83 -8.52 14.60
CA ILE A 150 -10.67 -9.38 14.89
C ILE A 150 -10.32 -10.16 13.64
N TYR A 151 -9.03 -10.35 13.41
CA TYR A 151 -8.53 -11.09 12.27
C TYR A 151 -8.77 -12.59 12.39
N ARG A 152 -9.45 -13.18 11.40
CA ARG A 152 -9.67 -14.62 11.23
C ARG A 152 -9.84 -14.93 9.76
N GLU A 153 -9.39 -16.10 9.32
CA GLU A 153 -9.62 -16.57 7.94
C GLU A 153 -9.21 -15.54 6.88
N GLY A 154 -8.14 -14.77 7.13
CA GLY A 154 -7.64 -13.76 6.19
C GLY A 154 -8.37 -12.41 6.20
N LYS A 155 -9.34 -12.17 7.10
CA LYS A 155 -10.14 -10.93 7.17
C LYS A 155 -10.45 -10.50 8.60
N PHE A 156 -10.80 -9.23 8.79
CA PHE A 156 -11.33 -8.73 10.06
C PHE A 156 -12.84 -8.85 10.10
N TYR A 157 -13.38 -9.54 11.10
CA TYR A 157 -14.82 -9.67 11.32
C TYR A 157 -15.26 -8.89 12.54
N PRO A 158 -16.36 -8.12 12.48
CA PRO A 158 -16.93 -7.43 13.63
C PRO A 158 -17.16 -8.38 14.80
N THR A 159 -16.84 -7.95 16.02
CA THR A 159 -17.09 -8.75 17.21
C THR A 159 -18.59 -8.82 17.50
N SER A 160 -19.19 -10.00 17.36
CA SER A 160 -20.58 -10.27 17.79
C SER A 160 -20.60 -11.15 19.03
N ASP A 161 -21.60 -10.96 19.91
CA ASP A 161 -21.81 -11.78 21.10
C ASP A 161 -22.13 -13.26 20.77
N THR A 162 -22.46 -13.56 19.52
CA THR A 162 -22.93 -14.87 19.05
C THR A 162 -21.84 -15.79 18.50
N ASP A 163 -20.65 -15.26 18.17
CA ASP A 163 -19.63 -16.02 17.41
C ASP A 163 -18.63 -16.76 18.32
N GLY A 164 -18.84 -16.83 19.64
CA GLY A 164 -17.94 -17.53 20.57
C GLY A 164 -16.55 -16.88 20.71
N TYR A 165 -16.40 -15.67 20.15
CA TYR A 165 -15.14 -15.00 19.95
C TYR A 165 -15.24 -13.54 20.40
N ARG A 166 -15.26 -13.32 21.72
CA ARG A 166 -15.23 -12.00 22.33
C ARG A 166 -13.78 -11.54 22.42
N GLY A 167 -13.19 -11.12 21.31
CA GLY A 167 -11.74 -10.97 21.28
C GLY A 167 -11.26 -9.59 21.66
N TYR A 168 -10.38 -9.62 22.67
CA TYR A 168 -9.31 -8.68 22.87
C TYR A 168 -8.05 -9.23 22.19
N GLY A 169 -7.06 -8.37 21.99
CA GLY A 169 -5.77 -8.71 21.40
C GLY A 169 -5.45 -7.67 20.32
N VAL A 170 -5.26 -8.13 19.08
CA VAL A 170 -5.12 -7.23 17.93
C VAL A 170 -6.47 -7.08 17.23
N ARG A 171 -6.90 -5.82 17.06
CA ARG A 171 -8.21 -5.49 16.50
C ARG A 171 -8.09 -4.41 15.45
N ALA A 172 -8.92 -4.47 14.42
CA ALA A 172 -9.08 -3.39 13.46
C ALA A 172 -10.33 -2.57 13.78
N VAL A 173 -10.28 -1.27 13.49
CA VAL A 173 -11.41 -0.35 13.61
C VAL A 173 -11.79 0.09 12.20
N GLY A 174 -13.04 -0.10 11.81
CA GLY A 174 -13.44 0.23 10.44
C GLY A 174 -14.92 0.06 10.13
N VAL A 175 -15.29 0.20 8.87
CA VAL A 175 -16.68 -0.05 8.43
C VAL A 175 -16.77 -1.33 7.60
N ALA A 176 -17.89 -2.04 7.76
CA ALA A 176 -18.20 -3.20 6.94
C ALA A 176 -18.89 -2.75 5.65
N SER A 177 -18.48 -3.31 4.51
CA SER A 177 -18.95 -2.94 3.16
C SER A 177 -20.45 -3.17 2.87
N GLY A 178 -21.23 -3.73 3.80
CA GLY A 178 -22.58 -4.21 3.52
C GLY A 178 -22.64 -5.43 2.58
N MET A 179 -21.47 -5.94 2.14
CA MET A 179 -21.31 -7.07 1.23
C MET A 179 -20.63 -8.24 1.95
N THR A 180 -20.93 -9.48 1.56
CA THR A 180 -20.22 -10.65 2.09
C THR A 180 -18.77 -10.69 1.58
N ALA A 181 -17.87 -11.41 2.27
CA ALA A 181 -16.48 -11.58 1.84
C ALA A 181 -16.38 -12.07 0.39
N ARG A 182 -17.22 -13.05 0.04
CA ARG A 182 -17.34 -13.59 -1.31
C ARG A 182 -17.84 -12.57 -2.35
N GLN A 183 -18.79 -11.70 -1.99
CA GLN A 183 -19.26 -10.61 -2.87
C GLN A 183 -18.17 -9.57 -3.13
N LEU A 184 -17.42 -9.21 -2.09
CA LEU A 184 -16.30 -8.29 -2.21
C LEU A 184 -15.19 -8.90 -3.06
N SER A 185 -14.79 -10.15 -2.78
CA SER A 185 -13.80 -10.89 -3.58
C SER A 185 -14.22 -10.97 -5.05
N TYR A 186 -15.50 -11.26 -5.33
CA TYR A 186 -16.02 -11.28 -6.70
C TYR A 186 -15.80 -9.95 -7.43
N LYS A 187 -16.14 -8.81 -6.80
CA LYS A 187 -15.97 -7.48 -7.40
C LYS A 187 -14.49 -7.09 -7.54
N ASN A 188 -13.69 -7.33 -6.51
CA ASN A 188 -12.26 -7.00 -6.50
C ASN A 188 -11.52 -7.82 -7.56
N ALA A 189 -11.80 -9.12 -7.68
CA ALA A 189 -11.21 -9.99 -8.68
C ALA A 189 -11.57 -9.55 -10.10
N LEU A 190 -12.81 -9.11 -10.35
CA LEU A 190 -13.21 -8.57 -11.65
C LEU A 190 -12.40 -7.32 -12.02
N SER A 191 -12.29 -6.36 -11.10
CA SER A 191 -11.48 -5.15 -11.29
C SER A 191 -9.99 -5.45 -11.45
N ALA A 192 -9.46 -6.41 -10.70
CA ALA A 192 -8.07 -6.83 -10.79
C ALA A 192 -7.78 -7.51 -12.13
N ALA A 193 -8.70 -8.34 -12.64
CA ALA A 193 -8.58 -8.97 -13.95
C ALA A 193 -8.55 -7.93 -15.09
N ASP A 194 -9.42 -6.92 -15.04
CA ASP A 194 -9.45 -5.82 -16.01
C ASP A 194 -8.17 -4.97 -15.97
N THR A 195 -7.67 -4.71 -14.76
CA THR A 195 -6.41 -3.98 -14.54
C THR A 195 -5.23 -4.77 -15.10
N ALA A 196 -5.13 -6.06 -14.79
CA ALA A 196 -4.07 -6.93 -15.27
C ALA A 196 -4.10 -7.06 -16.80
N THR A 197 -5.29 -7.20 -17.41
CA THR A 197 -5.48 -7.20 -18.86
C THR A 197 -4.98 -5.91 -19.51
N SER A 198 -5.27 -4.76 -18.89
CA SER A 198 -4.84 -3.45 -19.37
C SER A 198 -3.34 -3.24 -19.23
N LEU A 199 -2.74 -3.71 -18.12
CA LEU A 199 -1.30 -3.67 -17.89
C LEU A 199 -0.54 -4.58 -18.87
N ALA A 200 -1.06 -5.77 -19.18
CA ALA A 200 -0.45 -6.65 -20.19
C ALA A 200 -0.33 -5.94 -21.55
N LYS A 201 -1.40 -5.29 -22.02
CA LYS A 201 -1.37 -4.46 -23.24
C LYS A 201 -0.37 -3.32 -23.14
N LYS A 202 -0.38 -2.59 -22.02
CA LYS A 202 0.53 -1.47 -21.79
C LYS A 202 1.99 -1.92 -21.86
N TYR A 203 2.35 -3.02 -21.20
CA TYR A 203 3.71 -3.54 -21.19
C TYR A 203 4.12 -4.12 -22.54
N ALA A 204 3.20 -4.75 -23.29
CA ALA A 204 3.47 -5.18 -24.66
C ALA A 204 3.75 -3.99 -25.60
N ALA A 205 2.94 -2.94 -25.52
CA ALA A 205 3.16 -1.70 -26.27
C ALA A 205 4.47 -1.00 -25.84
N GLN A 206 4.80 -1.00 -24.55
CA GLN A 206 6.05 -0.44 -24.04
C GLN A 206 7.27 -1.22 -24.57
N SER A 207 7.23 -2.55 -24.57
CA SER A 207 8.32 -3.37 -25.11
C SER A 207 8.54 -3.08 -26.60
N LEU A 208 7.47 -2.85 -27.36
CA LEU A 208 7.56 -2.38 -28.76
C LEU A 208 8.09 -0.95 -28.87
N ASN A 209 7.68 -0.02 -28.01
CA ASN A 209 8.23 1.35 -28.04
C ASN A 209 9.74 1.37 -27.78
N GLU A 210 10.20 0.53 -26.85
CA GLU A 210 11.61 0.49 -26.42
C GLU A 210 12.49 -0.29 -27.39
N ASN A 211 12.00 -1.39 -27.96
CA ASN A 211 12.81 -2.34 -28.73
C ASN A 211 12.23 -2.70 -30.12
N GLY A 212 11.03 -2.23 -30.46
CA GLY A 212 10.33 -2.57 -31.70
C GLY A 212 10.97 -1.98 -32.96
N SER A 213 11.78 -0.93 -32.82
CA SER A 213 12.65 -0.44 -33.89
C SER A 213 13.55 -1.55 -34.44
N THR A 214 14.12 -2.40 -33.58
CA THR A 214 14.94 -3.53 -34.02
C THR A 214 14.10 -4.55 -34.80
N LEU A 215 12.88 -4.87 -34.35
CA LEU A 215 12.00 -5.79 -35.07
C LEU A 215 11.67 -5.27 -36.48
N ALA A 216 11.31 -3.99 -36.58
CA ALA A 216 11.03 -3.34 -37.85
C ALA A 216 12.27 -3.32 -38.76
N ASN A 217 13.45 -3.01 -38.21
CA ASN A 217 14.70 -3.01 -38.95
C ASN A 217 15.08 -4.40 -39.48
N ILE A 218 14.94 -5.46 -38.67
CA ILE A 218 15.19 -6.84 -39.10
C ILE A 218 14.22 -7.23 -40.23
N ALA A 219 12.94 -6.89 -40.10
CA ALA A 219 11.93 -7.17 -41.13
C ALA A 219 12.25 -6.46 -42.46
N ILE A 220 12.66 -5.19 -42.40
CA ILE A 220 13.07 -4.40 -43.58
C ILE A 220 14.36 -4.94 -44.20
N LYS A 221 15.38 -5.25 -43.39
CA LYS A 221 16.63 -5.89 -43.87
C LYS A 221 16.33 -7.20 -44.59
N LYS A 222 15.45 -8.03 -44.03
CA LYS A 222 15.03 -9.29 -44.65
C LYS A 222 14.29 -9.07 -45.97
N ALA A 223 13.34 -8.13 -46.00
CA ALA A 223 12.62 -7.75 -47.22
C ALA A 223 13.57 -7.20 -48.31
N GLY A 224 14.61 -6.48 -47.89
CA GLY A 224 15.69 -5.96 -48.73
C GLY A 224 16.70 -7.00 -49.24
N SER A 225 16.50 -8.29 -48.93
CA SER A 225 17.39 -9.41 -49.29
C SER A 225 18.73 -9.47 -48.52
N SER A 226 18.85 -8.83 -47.34
CA SER A 226 20.01 -9.02 -46.45
C SER A 226 20.07 -10.44 -45.89
N THR A 227 21.26 -11.02 -45.81
CA THR A 227 21.48 -12.36 -45.27
C THR A 227 22.18 -12.37 -43.91
N THR A 228 22.72 -11.23 -43.44
CA THR A 228 23.48 -11.12 -42.18
C THR A 228 22.88 -10.09 -41.20
N TYR A 229 23.07 -10.34 -39.90
CA TYR A 229 22.54 -9.55 -38.79
C TYR A 229 23.61 -9.35 -37.70
N SER A 230 23.43 -8.34 -36.86
CA SER A 230 24.41 -7.91 -35.86
C SER A 230 24.15 -8.52 -34.48
N GLN A 231 25.18 -8.57 -33.64
CA GLN A 231 25.03 -8.95 -32.23
C GLN A 231 24.13 -7.97 -31.46
N THR A 232 24.06 -6.71 -31.91
CA THR A 232 23.15 -5.70 -31.39
C THR A 232 21.69 -6.07 -31.66
N ASP A 233 21.38 -6.64 -32.83
CA ASP A 233 20.03 -7.13 -33.16
C ASP A 233 19.61 -8.26 -32.19
N VAL A 234 20.51 -9.21 -31.91
CA VAL A 234 20.27 -10.30 -30.96
C VAL A 234 20.06 -9.78 -29.53
N ALA A 235 20.91 -8.85 -29.07
CA ALA A 235 20.79 -8.28 -27.73
C ALA A 235 19.45 -7.52 -27.52
N ALA A 236 18.98 -6.81 -28.54
CA ALA A 236 17.68 -6.15 -28.49
C ALA A 236 16.50 -7.15 -28.50
N LEU A 237 16.58 -8.24 -29.26
CA LEU A 237 15.58 -9.32 -29.20
C LEU A 237 15.56 -10.03 -27.84
N GLN A 238 16.72 -10.19 -27.18
CA GLN A 238 16.78 -10.73 -25.82
C GLN A 238 16.00 -9.84 -24.84
N LYS A 239 16.13 -8.51 -24.95
CA LYS A 239 15.34 -7.57 -24.15
C LYS A 239 13.84 -7.71 -24.38
N ILE A 240 13.41 -7.86 -25.63
CA ILE A 240 12.00 -8.12 -25.98
C ILE A 240 11.48 -9.38 -25.29
N VAL A 241 12.23 -10.47 -25.40
CA VAL A 241 11.87 -11.75 -24.77
C VAL A 241 11.80 -11.62 -23.25
N ASP A 242 12.75 -10.92 -22.64
CA ASP A 242 12.76 -10.70 -21.19
C ASP A 242 11.56 -9.86 -20.74
N ASP A 243 11.21 -8.78 -21.44
CA ASP A 243 10.01 -8.00 -21.17
C ASP A 243 8.73 -8.85 -21.29
N LEU A 244 8.63 -9.67 -22.34
CA LEU A 244 7.48 -10.55 -22.56
C LEU A 244 7.32 -11.56 -21.41
N LEU A 245 8.41 -12.18 -20.96
CA LEU A 245 8.39 -13.18 -19.88
C LEU A 245 8.22 -12.58 -18.48
N THR A 246 8.76 -11.39 -18.23
CA THR A 246 8.82 -10.80 -16.88
C THR A 246 7.73 -9.78 -16.61
N LYS A 247 7.15 -9.16 -17.65
CA LYS A 247 6.14 -8.10 -17.51
C LYS A 247 4.81 -8.47 -18.17
N VAL A 248 4.83 -8.97 -19.41
CA VAL A 248 3.60 -9.17 -20.20
C VAL A 248 2.86 -10.45 -19.82
N ILE A 249 3.48 -11.62 -20.03
CA ILE A 249 2.87 -12.93 -19.74
C ILE A 249 2.39 -13.04 -18.28
N PRO A 250 3.16 -12.61 -17.26
CA PRO A 250 2.70 -12.66 -15.87
C PRO A 250 1.41 -11.90 -15.63
N LYS A 251 1.17 -10.77 -16.34
CA LYS A 251 -0.07 -10.01 -16.22
C LYS A 251 -1.25 -10.68 -16.92
N ILE A 252 -1.00 -11.44 -17.99
CA ILE A 252 -2.03 -12.29 -18.60
C ILE A 252 -2.38 -13.45 -17.65
N GLU A 253 -1.38 -14.12 -17.07
CA GLU A 253 -1.57 -15.19 -16.08
C GLU A 253 -2.34 -14.68 -14.85
N GLU A 254 -1.99 -13.51 -14.33
CA GLU A 254 -2.71 -12.84 -13.24
C GLU A 254 -4.18 -12.61 -13.60
N ALA A 255 -4.48 -12.10 -14.80
CA ALA A 255 -5.86 -11.91 -15.25
C ALA A 255 -6.64 -13.24 -15.24
N TYR A 256 -6.07 -14.34 -15.73
CA TYR A 256 -6.71 -15.65 -15.67
C TYR A 256 -6.95 -16.14 -14.24
N MET A 257 -5.96 -16.00 -13.34
CA MET A 257 -6.14 -16.38 -11.94
C MET A 257 -7.28 -15.59 -11.27
N GLN A 258 -7.37 -14.29 -11.55
CA GLN A 258 -8.45 -13.45 -11.04
C GLN A 258 -9.81 -13.86 -11.62
N TYR A 259 -9.91 -14.20 -12.90
CA TYR A 259 -11.15 -14.73 -13.47
C TYR A 259 -11.55 -16.11 -12.91
N ILE A 260 -10.58 -16.97 -12.58
CA ILE A 260 -10.85 -18.22 -11.86
C ILE A 260 -11.44 -17.91 -10.48
N LEU A 261 -10.93 -16.90 -9.77
CA LEU A 261 -11.50 -16.44 -8.50
C LEU A 261 -12.90 -15.84 -8.66
N VAL A 262 -13.15 -15.07 -9.73
CA VAL A 262 -14.49 -14.56 -10.08
C VAL A 262 -15.46 -15.74 -10.24
N TYR A 263 -15.07 -16.76 -10.99
CA TYR A 263 -15.90 -17.95 -11.19
C TYR A 263 -16.17 -18.69 -9.87
N ALA A 264 -15.14 -18.95 -9.08
CA ALA A 264 -15.25 -19.60 -7.77
C ALA A 264 -16.12 -18.79 -6.78
N SER A 265 -16.12 -17.46 -6.91
CA SER A 265 -16.93 -16.56 -6.09
C SER A 265 -18.35 -16.36 -6.64
N SER A 266 -18.62 -16.73 -7.89
CA SER A 266 -19.90 -16.49 -8.58
C SER A 266 -21.06 -17.25 -7.95
N LYS A 267 -22.30 -16.80 -8.17
CA LYS A 267 -23.52 -17.39 -7.59
C LYS A 267 -23.67 -18.90 -7.81
N GLY A 268 -23.11 -19.43 -8.89
CA GLY A 268 -23.16 -20.86 -9.22
C GLY A 268 -22.27 -21.78 -8.37
N GLN A 269 -21.44 -21.23 -7.47
CA GLN A 269 -20.49 -21.99 -6.66
C GLN A 269 -20.85 -22.05 -5.17
N THR A 270 -20.16 -22.89 -4.39
CA THR A 270 -20.34 -22.97 -2.93
C THR A 270 -19.36 -22.05 -2.18
N GLU A 271 -19.60 -21.86 -0.89
CA GLU A 271 -18.70 -21.05 -0.05
C GLU A 271 -17.33 -21.73 0.13
N GLU A 272 -17.31 -23.06 0.24
CA GLU A 272 -16.08 -23.85 0.36
C GLU A 272 -15.23 -23.78 -0.92
N ALA A 273 -15.90 -23.78 -2.09
CA ALA A 273 -15.25 -23.56 -3.37
C ALA A 273 -14.58 -22.17 -3.43
N TYR A 274 -15.28 -21.13 -2.99
CA TYR A 274 -14.73 -19.78 -2.89
C TYR A 274 -13.52 -19.73 -1.95
N ILE A 275 -13.65 -20.19 -0.71
CA ILE A 275 -12.58 -20.12 0.30
C ILE A 275 -11.33 -20.84 -0.20
N GLY A 276 -11.50 -22.04 -0.75
CA GLY A 276 -10.40 -22.83 -1.29
C GLY A 276 -9.66 -22.13 -2.43
N VAL A 277 -10.39 -21.66 -3.44
CA VAL A 277 -9.78 -20.97 -4.59
C VAL A 277 -9.18 -19.63 -4.21
N ASN A 278 -9.80 -18.87 -3.29
CA ASN A 278 -9.22 -17.63 -2.77
C ASN A 278 -7.89 -17.90 -2.06
N GLY A 279 -7.81 -18.95 -1.25
CA GLY A 279 -6.55 -19.38 -0.62
C GLY A 279 -5.46 -19.75 -1.63
N LEU A 280 -5.82 -20.42 -2.74
CA LEU A 280 -4.87 -20.75 -3.82
C LEU A 280 -4.35 -19.51 -4.55
N VAL A 281 -5.24 -18.55 -4.86
CA VAL A 281 -4.88 -17.32 -5.59
C VAL A 281 -4.08 -16.36 -4.72
N SER A 282 -4.35 -16.30 -3.42
CA SER A 282 -3.65 -15.44 -2.46
C SER A 282 -2.35 -16.05 -1.90
N ALA A 283 -2.00 -17.27 -2.28
CA ALA A 283 -0.78 -17.92 -1.79
C ALA A 283 0.50 -17.20 -2.29
N THR A 284 1.50 -17.09 -1.42
CA THR A 284 2.82 -16.55 -1.79
C THR A 284 3.43 -17.37 -2.92
N GLY A 285 3.74 -16.72 -4.04
CA GLY A 285 4.29 -17.39 -5.23
C GLY A 285 3.27 -18.18 -6.04
N ALA A 286 1.97 -17.91 -5.89
CA ALA A 286 0.92 -18.50 -6.72
C ALA A 286 1.20 -18.31 -8.21
N THR A 287 1.03 -19.40 -8.97
CA THR A 287 1.13 -19.43 -10.44
C THR A 287 -0.21 -19.91 -11.01
N LEU A 288 -0.48 -19.59 -12.28
CA LEU A 288 -1.68 -20.07 -12.96
C LEU A 288 -1.77 -21.62 -12.91
N ASP A 289 -0.65 -22.32 -13.13
CA ASP A 289 -0.61 -23.79 -13.07
C ASP A 289 -0.87 -24.32 -11.66
N SER A 290 -0.32 -23.70 -10.61
CA SER A 290 -0.58 -24.14 -9.23
C SER A 290 -2.03 -23.93 -8.82
N VAL A 291 -2.65 -22.82 -9.25
CA VAL A 291 -4.08 -22.55 -9.00
C VAL A 291 -4.94 -23.59 -9.70
N ILE A 292 -4.72 -23.85 -11.00
CA ILE A 292 -5.48 -24.83 -11.79
C ILE A 292 -5.40 -26.23 -11.18
N ASN A 293 -4.19 -26.66 -10.80
CA ASN A 293 -3.99 -27.98 -10.22
C ASN A 293 -4.72 -28.16 -8.87
N GLY A 294 -4.91 -27.08 -8.12
CA GLY A 294 -5.61 -27.09 -6.83
C GLY A 294 -7.14 -27.11 -6.93
N LEU A 295 -7.73 -26.73 -8.06
CA LEU A 295 -9.19 -26.54 -8.19
C LEU A 295 -10.02 -27.78 -7.86
N ASN A 296 -9.55 -28.95 -8.31
CA ASN A 296 -10.23 -30.22 -8.07
C ASN A 296 -10.36 -30.55 -6.57
N GLY A 297 -9.39 -30.10 -5.74
CA GLY A 297 -9.44 -30.27 -4.29
C GLY A 297 -10.55 -29.48 -3.60
N HIS A 298 -11.12 -28.48 -4.30
CA HIS A 298 -12.18 -27.61 -3.80
C HIS A 298 -13.48 -27.75 -4.59
N GLY A 299 -13.63 -28.81 -5.40
CA GLY A 299 -14.85 -29.09 -6.15
C GLY A 299 -15.15 -28.12 -7.30
N VAL A 300 -14.15 -27.34 -7.75
CA VAL A 300 -14.32 -26.36 -8.84
C VAL A 300 -13.90 -26.96 -10.16
N THR A 301 -14.81 -26.95 -11.14
CA THR A 301 -14.52 -27.31 -12.55
C THR A 301 -14.70 -26.08 -13.43
N LEU A 302 -13.65 -25.68 -14.13
CA LEU A 302 -13.67 -24.51 -15.01
C LEU A 302 -14.56 -24.73 -16.24
N PRO A 303 -15.18 -23.67 -16.78
CA PRO A 303 -15.81 -23.71 -18.10
C PRO A 303 -14.82 -24.19 -19.17
N SER A 304 -15.29 -24.97 -20.13
CA SER A 304 -14.47 -25.53 -21.22
C SER A 304 -13.69 -24.48 -22.01
N GLU A 305 -14.32 -23.31 -22.20
CA GLU A 305 -13.79 -22.16 -22.92
C GLU A 305 -12.54 -21.61 -22.23
N LEU A 306 -12.50 -21.55 -20.90
CA LEU A 306 -11.31 -21.12 -20.14
C LEU A 306 -10.12 -22.03 -20.42
N ASN A 307 -10.35 -23.34 -20.42
CA ASN A 307 -9.27 -24.30 -20.68
C ASN A 307 -8.68 -24.10 -22.07
N THR A 308 -9.52 -23.88 -23.09
CA THR A 308 -9.03 -23.60 -24.45
C THR A 308 -8.13 -22.37 -24.49
N TYR A 309 -8.49 -21.29 -23.82
CA TYR A 309 -7.71 -20.05 -23.84
C TYR A 309 -6.46 -20.11 -22.96
N ILE A 310 -6.49 -20.88 -21.87
CA ILE A 310 -5.30 -21.16 -21.05
C ILE A 310 -4.26 -21.95 -21.87
N GLU A 311 -4.69 -22.93 -22.67
CA GLU A 311 -3.78 -23.68 -23.56
C GLU A 311 -3.18 -22.79 -24.66
N ALA A 312 -3.94 -21.81 -25.17
CA ALA A 312 -3.40 -20.78 -26.07
C ALA A 312 -2.28 -19.96 -25.39
N LEU A 313 -2.49 -19.53 -24.13
CA LEU A 313 -1.47 -18.81 -23.37
C LEU A 313 -0.21 -19.66 -23.13
N LYS A 314 -0.38 -20.94 -22.79
CA LYS A 314 0.74 -21.88 -22.64
C LYS A 314 1.55 -21.99 -23.93
N THR A 315 0.89 -22.02 -25.07
CA THR A 315 1.54 -22.02 -26.39
C THR A 315 2.36 -20.74 -26.60
N THR A 316 1.78 -19.57 -26.32
CA THR A 316 2.49 -18.28 -26.39
C THR A 316 3.72 -18.26 -25.48
N LYS A 317 3.58 -18.69 -24.23
CA LYS A 317 4.70 -18.78 -23.27
C LYS A 317 5.80 -19.74 -23.75
N ALA A 318 5.43 -20.87 -24.32
CA ALA A 318 6.39 -21.82 -24.91
C ALA A 318 7.15 -21.20 -26.09
N ASN A 319 6.47 -20.44 -26.96
CA ASN A 319 7.10 -19.75 -28.09
C ASN A 319 8.13 -18.71 -27.61
N VAL A 320 7.81 -17.92 -26.58
CA VAL A 320 8.74 -16.93 -26.01
C VAL A 320 9.95 -17.62 -25.36
N ASN A 321 9.72 -18.67 -24.56
CA ASN A 321 10.82 -19.44 -23.95
C ASN A 321 11.73 -20.09 -24.99
N SER A 322 11.15 -20.59 -26.08
CA SER A 322 11.92 -21.17 -27.16
C SER A 322 12.74 -20.10 -27.90
N ALA A 323 12.16 -18.93 -28.18
CA ALA A 323 12.90 -17.79 -28.73
C ALA A 323 14.05 -17.34 -27.79
N LYS A 324 13.82 -17.35 -26.47
CA LYS A 324 14.87 -17.08 -25.47
C LYS A 324 16.05 -18.04 -25.61
N SER A 325 15.76 -19.34 -25.65
CA SER A 325 16.77 -20.38 -25.78
C SER A 325 17.59 -20.20 -27.07
N ASP A 326 16.91 -19.92 -28.18
CA ASP A 326 17.52 -19.70 -29.48
C ASP A 326 18.47 -18.48 -29.43
N LEU A 327 18.01 -17.35 -28.88
CA LEU A 327 18.77 -16.10 -28.79
C LEU A 327 19.96 -16.16 -27.82
N VAL A 328 19.84 -16.87 -26.69
CA VAL A 328 20.97 -17.10 -25.77
C VAL A 328 22.07 -17.89 -26.46
N THR A 329 21.68 -18.89 -27.26
CA THR A 329 22.65 -19.71 -28.00
C THR A 329 23.37 -18.87 -29.07
N MET A 330 22.63 -18.01 -29.79
CA MET A 330 23.16 -17.11 -30.82
C MET A 330 24.20 -16.11 -30.31
N ALA A 331 24.15 -15.72 -29.04
CA ALA A 331 25.10 -14.76 -28.46
C ALA A 331 26.57 -15.21 -28.48
N ASN A 332 26.82 -16.50 -28.74
CA ASN A 332 28.16 -17.07 -28.82
C ASN A 332 28.74 -17.10 -30.25
N TYR A 333 28.01 -16.62 -31.26
CA TYR A 333 28.40 -16.69 -32.67
C TYR A 333 28.84 -15.32 -33.19
N SER A 334 29.93 -15.27 -33.96
CA SER A 334 30.46 -14.03 -34.53
C SER A 334 29.75 -13.57 -35.81
N THR A 335 28.94 -14.43 -36.43
CA THR A 335 28.14 -14.14 -37.62
C THR A 335 26.74 -14.72 -37.41
N ILE A 336 25.72 -13.88 -37.61
CA ILE A 336 24.31 -14.26 -37.48
C ILE A 336 23.67 -14.15 -38.86
N GLU A 337 23.04 -15.23 -39.33
CA GLU A 337 22.41 -15.29 -40.65
C GLU A 337 20.89 -15.51 -40.55
N TRP A 338 20.17 -15.26 -41.65
CA TRP A 338 18.77 -15.71 -41.78
C TRP A 338 18.72 -17.18 -42.24
N SER A 339 18.76 -18.12 -41.30
CA SER A 339 18.79 -19.56 -41.59
C SER A 339 17.86 -20.35 -40.65
N ASP A 340 17.20 -21.37 -41.18
CA ASP A 340 16.45 -22.38 -40.42
C ASP A 340 17.28 -23.66 -40.14
N SER A 341 18.56 -23.68 -40.57
CA SER A 341 19.45 -24.83 -40.44
C SER A 341 19.72 -25.17 -38.96
N THR A 342 19.61 -26.45 -38.64
CA THR A 342 19.99 -27.05 -37.34
C THR A 342 21.40 -27.65 -37.34
N ASP A 343 22.20 -27.43 -38.38
CA ASP A 343 23.55 -27.98 -38.44
C ASP A 343 24.48 -27.16 -37.54
N GLY A 344 25.25 -27.81 -36.65
CA GLY A 344 25.91 -27.22 -35.47
C GLY A 344 26.97 -26.14 -35.72
N ALA A 345 27.11 -25.64 -36.96
CA ALA A 345 28.00 -24.58 -37.38
C ALA A 345 27.32 -23.20 -37.59
N THR A 346 25.98 -23.13 -37.70
CA THR A 346 25.21 -21.89 -37.86
C THR A 346 23.86 -21.99 -37.16
N ILE A 347 23.49 -20.98 -36.34
CA ILE A 347 22.11 -20.80 -35.85
C ILE A 347 21.61 -19.51 -36.45
N GLY A 348 20.45 -19.56 -37.11
CA GLY A 348 19.89 -18.39 -37.78
C GLY A 348 18.81 -17.68 -36.98
N LEU A 349 18.68 -16.38 -37.26
CA LEU A 349 17.69 -15.48 -36.67
C LEU A 349 16.24 -15.82 -37.05
N PHE A 350 16.04 -16.74 -38.01
CA PHE A 350 14.74 -17.15 -38.53
C PHE A 350 13.80 -17.57 -37.39
N THR A 351 14.17 -18.61 -36.64
CA THR A 351 13.29 -19.22 -35.65
C THR A 351 12.82 -18.27 -34.53
N PRO A 352 13.69 -17.52 -33.83
CA PRO A 352 13.23 -16.59 -32.80
C PRO A 352 12.42 -15.44 -33.40
N MET A 353 12.77 -14.96 -34.60
CA MET A 353 12.03 -13.88 -35.23
C MET A 353 10.61 -14.30 -35.59
N TYR A 354 10.42 -15.46 -36.24
CA TYR A 354 9.07 -15.96 -36.58
C TYR A 354 8.20 -16.20 -35.34
N LYS A 355 8.79 -16.62 -34.22
CA LYS A 355 8.04 -16.77 -32.96
C LYS A 355 7.61 -15.43 -32.38
N LEU A 356 8.48 -14.42 -32.42
CA LEU A 356 8.22 -13.11 -31.80
C LEU A 356 7.35 -12.20 -32.66
N ALA A 357 7.70 -12.08 -33.93
CA ALA A 357 7.02 -11.28 -34.94
C ALA A 357 7.24 -11.93 -36.30
N ASP A 358 6.27 -12.74 -36.73
CA ASP A 358 6.31 -13.42 -38.03
C ASP A 358 6.29 -12.38 -39.15
N VAL A 359 7.48 -12.18 -39.72
CA VAL A 359 7.72 -11.19 -40.77
C VAL A 359 6.88 -11.46 -42.02
N ASP A 360 6.49 -12.70 -42.31
CA ASP A 360 5.65 -13.00 -43.49
C ASP A 360 4.18 -12.62 -43.27
N ASN A 361 3.74 -12.61 -42.01
CA ASN A 361 2.40 -12.21 -41.60
C ASN A 361 2.28 -10.72 -41.24
N MET A 362 3.39 -9.97 -41.33
CA MET A 362 3.41 -8.52 -41.15
C MET A 362 3.05 -7.76 -42.43
N LYS A 363 2.36 -6.62 -42.28
CA LYS A 363 2.08 -5.69 -43.38
C LYS A 363 2.64 -4.30 -43.08
N ILE A 364 3.26 -3.66 -44.07
CA ILE A 364 3.73 -2.27 -44.01
C ILE A 364 2.85 -1.43 -44.94
N ASN A 365 2.08 -0.48 -44.38
CA ASN A 365 1.09 0.32 -45.09
C ASN A 365 0.10 -0.52 -45.93
N GLY A 366 -0.23 -1.72 -45.45
CA GLY A 366 -1.12 -2.67 -46.13
C GLY A 366 -0.43 -3.60 -47.13
N ILE A 367 0.86 -3.40 -47.42
CA ILE A 367 1.67 -4.25 -48.29
C ILE A 367 2.30 -5.36 -47.44
N SER A 368 2.19 -6.62 -47.85
CA SER A 368 2.88 -7.74 -47.18
C SER A 368 4.39 -7.50 -47.10
N ALA A 369 5.05 -7.78 -45.98
CA ALA A 369 6.47 -7.50 -45.83
C ALA A 369 7.34 -8.17 -46.91
N SER A 370 6.93 -9.36 -47.38
CA SER A 370 7.56 -10.08 -48.48
C SER A 370 7.46 -9.39 -49.84
N ALA A 371 6.48 -8.51 -50.05
CA ALA A 371 6.25 -7.75 -51.28
C ALA A 371 6.80 -6.30 -51.22
N VAL A 372 7.33 -5.87 -50.07
CA VAL A 372 7.81 -4.48 -49.85
C VAL A 372 8.80 -4.01 -50.90
N LYS A 373 9.67 -4.91 -51.40
CA LYS A 373 10.67 -4.60 -52.43
C LYS A 373 10.06 -4.08 -53.73
N ASP A 374 8.89 -4.60 -54.09
CA ASP A 374 8.19 -4.27 -55.34
C ASP A 374 7.33 -3.01 -55.20
N HIS A 375 7.07 -2.56 -53.97
CA HIS A 375 6.19 -1.43 -53.64
C HIS A 375 6.92 -0.26 -52.94
N MET A 376 8.25 -0.19 -53.05
CA MET A 376 9.03 0.78 -52.29
C MET A 376 8.69 2.25 -52.63
N SER A 377 8.29 2.55 -53.87
CA SER A 377 7.82 3.89 -54.25
C SER A 377 6.58 4.33 -53.48
N GLU A 378 5.70 3.39 -53.11
CA GLU A 378 4.52 3.66 -52.29
C GLU A 378 4.89 3.95 -50.85
N LEU A 379 5.90 3.26 -50.31
CA LEU A 379 6.42 3.49 -48.96
C LEU A 379 7.10 4.84 -48.82
N VAL A 380 7.92 5.25 -49.79
CA VAL A 380 8.54 6.59 -49.79
C VAL A 380 7.47 7.70 -49.77
N ASN A 381 6.40 7.54 -50.54
CA ASN A 381 5.27 8.48 -50.52
C ASN A 381 4.51 8.47 -49.18
N ALA A 382 4.37 7.30 -48.56
CA ALA A 382 3.74 7.18 -47.24
C ALA A 382 4.54 7.88 -46.14
N VAL A 383 5.87 7.76 -46.14
CA VAL A 383 6.75 8.47 -45.20
C VAL A 383 6.52 9.99 -45.31
N ALA A 384 6.41 10.52 -46.52
CA ALA A 384 6.13 11.95 -46.75
C ALA A 384 4.71 12.39 -46.31
N SER A 385 3.79 11.45 -46.12
CA SER A 385 2.36 11.72 -45.88
C SER A 385 1.91 11.47 -44.44
N GLY A 386 2.80 11.06 -43.52
CA GLY A 386 2.45 10.82 -42.11
C GLY A 386 3.16 9.65 -41.42
N GLY A 387 4.17 9.04 -42.05
CA GLY A 387 4.94 7.93 -41.48
C GLY A 387 4.46 6.55 -41.93
N LEU A 388 5.13 5.51 -41.44
CA LEU A 388 4.81 4.11 -41.78
C LEU A 388 3.83 3.50 -40.76
N LYS A 389 3.04 2.54 -41.21
CA LYS A 389 2.15 1.72 -40.39
C LYS A 389 2.54 0.26 -40.55
N VAL A 390 3.00 -0.37 -39.48
CA VAL A 390 3.28 -1.80 -39.43
C VAL A 390 2.11 -2.51 -38.76
N THR A 391 1.50 -3.48 -39.42
CA THR A 391 0.38 -4.26 -38.90
C THR A 391 0.85 -5.67 -38.61
N ILE A 392 0.59 -6.16 -37.39
CA ILE A 392 0.84 -7.53 -36.95
C ILE A 392 -0.52 -8.20 -36.73
N ALA A 393 -0.95 -9.06 -37.65
CA ALA A 393 -2.24 -9.74 -37.56
C ALA A 393 -2.15 -11.03 -36.71
N SER A 394 -3.28 -11.60 -36.25
CA SER A 394 -3.29 -12.93 -35.59
C SER A 394 -2.50 -13.97 -36.38
N GLY A 395 -1.72 -14.78 -35.68
CA GLY A 395 -0.72 -15.67 -36.28
C GLY A 395 0.61 -14.98 -36.63
N GLY A 396 0.72 -13.67 -36.41
CA GLY A 396 1.90 -12.84 -36.63
C GLY A 396 2.98 -12.95 -35.55
N GLY A 397 2.98 -14.02 -34.74
CA GLY A 397 3.88 -14.21 -33.60
C GLY A 397 3.31 -13.72 -32.26
N VAL A 398 4.12 -13.76 -31.22
CA VAL A 398 3.72 -13.54 -29.81
C VAL A 398 3.02 -12.19 -29.59
N TYR A 399 3.41 -11.11 -30.27
CA TYR A 399 2.69 -9.84 -30.13
C TYR A 399 1.25 -9.92 -30.67
N ALA A 400 0.99 -10.72 -31.70
CA ALA A 400 -0.37 -11.00 -32.13
C ALA A 400 -1.12 -11.86 -31.10
N ASP A 401 -0.46 -12.88 -30.54
CA ASP A 401 -1.07 -13.73 -29.51
C ASP A 401 -1.48 -12.93 -28.26
N VAL A 402 -0.65 -11.97 -27.83
CA VAL A 402 -0.98 -11.07 -26.72
C VAL A 402 -2.24 -10.24 -27.05
N ALA A 403 -2.39 -9.80 -28.30
CA ALA A 403 -3.59 -9.11 -28.76
C ALA A 403 -4.82 -10.04 -28.79
N ASP A 404 -4.66 -11.30 -29.19
CA ASP A 404 -5.73 -12.31 -29.11
C ASP A 404 -6.22 -12.51 -27.67
N HIS A 405 -5.32 -12.42 -26.68
CA HIS A 405 -5.69 -12.47 -25.26
C HIS A 405 -6.37 -11.18 -24.78
N CYS A 406 -5.73 -10.02 -24.99
CA CYS A 406 -6.04 -8.79 -24.24
C CYS A 406 -6.75 -7.72 -25.07
N GLY A 407 -6.86 -7.92 -26.38
CA GLY A 407 -7.30 -6.95 -27.38
C GLY A 407 -6.16 -6.17 -28.03
N ASP A 408 -6.47 -5.51 -29.14
CA ASP A 408 -5.50 -4.77 -29.96
C ASP A 408 -4.86 -3.59 -29.21
N TYR A 409 -3.62 -3.29 -29.60
CA TYR A 409 -2.83 -2.17 -29.07
C TYR A 409 -1.90 -1.62 -30.15
N ASN A 410 -1.28 -0.48 -29.86
CA ASN A 410 -0.35 0.15 -30.77
C ASN A 410 0.87 0.71 -30.04
N ALA A 411 1.95 0.85 -30.80
CA ALA A 411 3.23 1.39 -30.37
C ALA A 411 3.76 2.36 -31.42
N SER A 412 4.57 3.31 -30.98
CA SER A 412 5.31 4.25 -31.83
C SER A 412 6.78 3.86 -31.82
N VAL A 413 7.34 3.62 -33.00
CA VAL A 413 8.73 3.21 -33.19
C VAL A 413 9.40 4.06 -34.25
N THR A 414 10.73 4.13 -34.21
CA THR A 414 11.52 4.82 -35.23
C THR A 414 12.37 3.82 -35.98
N ILE A 415 12.16 3.72 -37.30
CA ILE A 415 12.96 2.86 -38.18
C ILE A 415 14.25 3.60 -38.53
N GLU A 416 15.40 2.95 -38.30
CA GLU A 416 16.71 3.61 -38.40
C GLU A 416 17.03 4.06 -39.82
N GLU A 417 16.88 3.15 -40.79
CA GLU A 417 17.15 3.43 -42.21
C GLU A 417 16.21 2.62 -43.11
N VAL A 418 15.66 3.30 -44.12
CA VAL A 418 15.02 2.67 -45.28
C VAL A 418 15.83 3.03 -46.52
N GLU A 419 16.52 2.06 -47.12
CA GLU A 419 17.33 2.24 -48.33
C GLU A 419 16.71 1.56 -49.57
N TYR A 420 16.62 2.29 -50.68
CA TYR A 420 16.22 1.74 -51.98
C TYR A 420 16.80 2.51 -53.16
N ASN A 421 17.44 1.82 -54.11
CA ASN A 421 18.05 2.40 -55.31
C ASN A 421 18.94 3.63 -55.01
N GLY A 422 19.66 3.62 -53.88
CA GLY A 422 20.55 4.71 -53.46
C GLY A 422 19.86 5.88 -52.74
N ILE A 423 18.54 5.82 -52.52
CA ILE A 423 17.81 6.75 -51.67
C ILE A 423 17.79 6.19 -50.25
N LYS A 424 18.34 6.93 -49.29
CA LYS A 424 18.35 6.61 -47.86
C LYS A 424 17.42 7.56 -47.11
N LEU A 425 16.44 7.00 -46.42
CA LEU A 425 15.58 7.72 -45.47
C LEU A 425 15.98 7.28 -44.05
N ASN A 426 16.40 8.22 -43.22
CA ASN A 426 16.83 7.95 -41.86
C ASN A 426 15.74 8.33 -40.86
N GLU A 427 15.68 7.63 -39.73
CA GLU A 427 14.81 7.94 -38.59
C GLU A 427 13.32 8.09 -38.96
N VAL A 428 12.80 7.10 -39.68
CA VAL A 428 11.41 7.10 -40.16
C VAL A 428 10.46 6.73 -39.02
N ASN A 429 9.59 7.65 -38.63
CA ASN A 429 8.53 7.37 -37.65
C ASN A 429 7.55 6.32 -38.20
N ALA A 430 7.25 5.32 -37.39
CA ALA A 430 6.29 4.27 -37.69
C ALA A 430 5.36 3.97 -36.51
N ARG A 431 4.10 3.63 -36.82
CA ARG A 431 3.12 3.09 -35.87
C ARG A 431 3.01 1.59 -36.08
N MET A 432 3.35 0.81 -35.05
CA MET A 432 3.05 -0.62 -35.02
C MET A 432 1.65 -0.82 -34.41
N GLU A 433 0.81 -1.63 -35.05
CA GLU A 433 -0.55 -1.95 -34.60
C GLU A 433 -0.77 -3.45 -34.69
N THR A 434 -1.29 -4.04 -33.61
CA THR A 434 -1.81 -5.41 -33.65
C THR A 434 -3.25 -5.41 -34.16
N VAL A 435 -3.60 -6.44 -34.93
CA VAL A 435 -4.96 -6.63 -35.46
C VAL A 435 -5.36 -8.08 -35.25
N SER A 436 -6.04 -8.33 -34.13
CA SER A 436 -6.55 -9.63 -33.76
C SER A 436 -7.79 -10.01 -34.58
N ASN A 437 -7.85 -11.26 -35.01
CA ASN A 437 -9.05 -11.88 -35.58
C ASN A 437 -9.97 -12.45 -34.47
N VAL A 438 -9.56 -12.37 -33.20
CA VAL A 438 -10.31 -12.83 -32.03
C VAL A 438 -11.13 -11.67 -31.47
N ALA A 439 -12.39 -11.59 -31.88
CA ALA A 439 -13.32 -10.55 -31.45
C ALA A 439 -14.62 -11.17 -30.90
N PRO A 440 -14.88 -11.09 -29.58
CA PRO A 440 -14.08 -10.43 -28.53
C PRO A 440 -12.82 -11.23 -28.14
N SER A 441 -11.81 -10.57 -27.55
CA SER A 441 -10.55 -11.20 -27.13
C SER A 441 -10.76 -12.33 -26.12
N TYR A 442 -9.78 -13.24 -25.96
CA TYR A 442 -9.95 -14.39 -25.07
C TYR A 442 -10.29 -13.99 -23.63
N LEU A 443 -9.63 -12.98 -23.05
CA LEU A 443 -9.94 -12.53 -21.68
C LEU A 443 -11.34 -11.91 -21.56
N SER A 444 -11.88 -11.32 -22.64
CA SER A 444 -13.27 -10.84 -22.67
C SER A 444 -14.28 -12.00 -22.76
N MET A 445 -13.94 -13.06 -23.49
CA MET A 445 -14.71 -14.30 -23.51
C MET A 445 -14.68 -15.01 -22.16
N VAL A 446 -13.52 -15.05 -21.49
CA VAL A 446 -13.34 -15.55 -20.12
C VAL A 446 -14.19 -14.77 -19.13
N ASN A 447 -14.19 -13.43 -19.19
CA ASN A 447 -15.06 -12.59 -18.36
C ASN A 447 -16.53 -13.00 -18.52
N THR A 448 -16.99 -13.12 -19.76
CA THR A 448 -18.37 -13.53 -20.07
C THR A 448 -18.69 -14.92 -19.48
N ALA A 449 -17.78 -15.89 -19.62
CA ALA A 449 -17.99 -17.25 -19.12
C ALA A 449 -17.99 -17.31 -17.57
N THR A 450 -17.08 -16.58 -16.93
CA THR A 450 -16.91 -16.61 -15.47
C THR A 450 -17.96 -15.81 -14.71
N THR A 451 -18.56 -14.81 -15.35
CA THR A 451 -19.63 -13.99 -14.77
C THR A 451 -21.05 -14.47 -15.13
N ALA A 452 -21.18 -15.53 -15.94
CA ALA A 452 -22.46 -16.00 -16.47
C ALA A 452 -23.53 -16.32 -15.42
N THR A 453 -23.14 -16.76 -14.22
CA THR A 453 -24.07 -17.09 -13.13
C THR A 453 -24.43 -15.88 -12.25
N GLY A 454 -23.73 -14.75 -12.44
CA GLY A 454 -23.92 -13.51 -11.71
C GLY A 454 -23.16 -13.45 -10.38
N SER A 455 -23.21 -12.26 -9.78
CA SER A 455 -22.64 -11.99 -8.45
C SER A 455 -23.35 -12.84 -7.38
N PRO A 456 -22.62 -13.35 -6.37
CA PRO A 456 -23.20 -14.11 -5.26
C PRO A 456 -24.25 -13.29 -4.50
N ASP A 457 -25.27 -13.96 -3.97
CA ASP A 457 -26.36 -13.31 -3.23
C ASP A 457 -25.82 -12.66 -1.93
N GLY A 458 -26.41 -11.51 -1.57
CA GLY A 458 -26.08 -10.82 -0.32
C GLY A 458 -26.61 -11.62 0.86
N GLY A 459 -25.70 -12.14 1.69
CA GLY A 459 -26.07 -12.84 2.90
C GLY A 459 -26.72 -11.88 3.89
N ALA A 460 -28.04 -11.98 4.08
CA ALA A 460 -28.76 -11.29 5.15
C ALA A 460 -28.45 -11.87 6.56
N THR A 461 -27.50 -12.81 6.66
CA THR A 461 -27.22 -13.58 7.89
C THR A 461 -25.74 -13.91 8.12
N GLY A 462 -24.81 -13.40 7.30
CA GLY A 462 -23.37 -13.60 7.50
C GLY A 462 -22.70 -12.39 8.16
N THR A 463 -21.79 -12.60 9.12
CA THR A 463 -20.96 -11.54 9.71
C THR A 463 -20.13 -10.90 8.60
N MET A 464 -20.46 -9.66 8.22
CA MET A 464 -19.80 -8.94 7.13
C MET A 464 -18.42 -8.46 7.59
N PRO A 465 -17.33 -8.74 6.84
CA PRO A 465 -16.01 -8.31 7.26
C PRO A 465 -15.89 -6.78 7.20
N ILE A 466 -15.00 -6.23 8.02
CA ILE A 466 -14.52 -4.87 7.89
C ILE A 466 -13.66 -4.79 6.64
N THR A 467 -13.93 -3.80 5.80
CA THR A 467 -13.30 -3.64 4.47
C THR A 467 -12.57 -2.32 4.31
N GLU A 468 -12.95 -1.32 5.11
CA GLU A 468 -12.31 -0.01 5.16
C GLU A 468 -11.88 0.23 6.61
N PHE A 469 -10.59 0.51 6.81
CA PHE A 469 -10.01 0.59 8.14
C PHE A 469 -9.59 2.02 8.47
N TYR A 470 -9.87 2.45 9.69
CA TYR A 470 -9.63 3.82 10.13
C TYR A 470 -8.71 3.87 11.36
N GLY A 471 -8.49 2.72 11.99
CA GLY A 471 -7.55 2.54 13.08
C GLY A 471 -7.31 1.07 13.38
N TYR A 472 -6.37 0.81 14.28
CA TYR A 472 -6.18 -0.50 14.88
C TYR A 472 -5.95 -0.37 16.39
N ILE A 473 -6.24 -1.43 17.13
CA ILE A 473 -6.12 -1.49 18.58
C ILE A 473 -5.27 -2.69 18.97
N ILE A 474 -4.34 -2.48 19.91
CA ILE A 474 -3.59 -3.55 20.58
C ILE A 474 -3.97 -3.54 22.07
N ASP A 475 -4.54 -4.63 22.56
CA ASP A 475 -4.96 -4.80 23.94
C ASP A 475 -3.88 -5.51 24.76
N LEU A 476 -3.41 -4.85 25.82
CA LEU A 476 -2.32 -5.33 26.66
C LEU A 476 -2.76 -5.40 28.12
N ALA A 477 -2.15 -6.30 28.88
CA ALA A 477 -2.15 -6.26 30.33
C ALA A 477 -0.73 -6.06 30.84
N PHE A 478 -0.60 -5.27 31.91
CA PHE A 478 0.66 -5.01 32.60
C PHE A 478 0.52 -5.41 34.07
N LYS A 479 1.56 -5.97 34.67
CA LYS A 479 1.64 -6.15 36.12
C LYS A 479 3.02 -5.78 36.62
N THR A 480 3.09 -5.28 37.84
CA THR A 480 4.37 -5.01 38.50
C THR A 480 4.37 -5.51 39.92
N ASN A 481 5.52 -5.96 40.40
CA ASN A 481 5.70 -6.33 41.80
C ASN A 481 6.14 -5.15 42.69
N ALA A 482 6.30 -3.95 42.14
CA ALA A 482 6.59 -2.73 42.91
C ALA A 482 5.33 -2.11 43.53
N SER A 483 5.45 -1.58 44.74
CA SER A 483 4.41 -0.74 45.36
C SER A 483 4.43 0.68 44.80
N GLU A 484 3.25 1.30 44.63
CA GLU A 484 3.10 2.71 44.19
C GLU A 484 3.84 3.05 42.88
N SER A 485 3.77 2.15 41.90
CA SER A 485 4.38 2.37 40.58
C SER A 485 3.39 2.98 39.58
N ASN A 486 3.92 3.67 38.57
CA ASN A 486 3.22 4.11 37.38
C ASN A 486 3.77 3.38 36.14
N LEU A 487 2.92 3.17 35.15
CA LEU A 487 3.29 2.73 33.81
C LEU A 487 3.69 3.96 32.99
N LEU A 488 4.87 3.93 32.36
CA LEU A 488 5.37 5.01 31.51
C LEU A 488 5.48 4.55 30.06
N LEU A 489 5.23 5.48 29.13
CA LEU A 489 5.68 5.35 27.74
C LEU A 489 7.17 5.68 27.68
N GLN A 490 7.99 4.71 27.29
CA GLN A 490 9.43 4.87 27.25
C GLN A 490 9.84 5.40 25.87
N ALA A 491 10.09 6.70 25.76
CA ALA A 491 10.44 7.33 24.47
C ALA A 491 11.90 7.10 24.04
N ASP A 492 12.83 7.10 25.00
CA ASP A 492 14.26 6.87 24.73
C ASP A 492 14.65 5.41 24.97
N GLY A 493 15.58 4.89 24.17
CA GLY A 493 16.20 3.60 24.42
C GLY A 493 16.99 3.62 25.74
N ILE A 494 16.79 2.60 26.58
CA ILE A 494 17.55 2.41 27.82
C ILE A 494 18.34 1.12 27.70
N ASP A 495 19.63 1.17 28.05
CA ASP A 495 20.47 -0.02 28.23
C ASP A 495 20.01 -0.81 29.46
N ARG A 496 19.67 -2.08 29.24
CA ARG A 496 19.04 -2.93 30.26
C ARG A 496 20.01 -3.90 30.92
N ILE A 497 21.29 -3.89 30.53
CA ILE A 497 22.27 -4.91 30.95
C ILE A 497 23.43 -4.30 31.74
N TYR A 498 23.98 -3.14 31.35
CA TYR A 498 25.18 -2.59 31.99
C TYR A 498 25.00 -1.12 32.45
N GLN A 499 25.45 -0.80 33.68
CA GLN A 499 25.49 0.58 34.20
C GLN A 499 26.81 1.31 33.95
N ASP A 500 27.83 0.58 33.48
CA ASP A 500 29.11 1.17 33.13
C ASP A 500 29.08 1.43 31.63
N ASN A 501 29.36 2.67 31.21
CA ASN A 501 29.36 3.16 29.83
C ASN A 501 30.38 2.44 28.93
N ASP A 502 30.37 1.12 28.87
CA ASP A 502 31.17 0.33 27.96
C ASP A 502 30.38 0.18 26.66
N SER A 503 30.73 1.04 25.71
CA SER A 503 30.09 1.24 24.42
C SER A 503 30.32 0.06 23.46
N THR A 504 29.92 -1.15 23.86
CA THR A 504 29.86 -2.33 22.99
C THR A 504 28.41 -2.77 22.79
N ALA A 505 27.62 -1.84 22.25
CA ALA A 505 26.65 -2.04 21.17
C ALA A 505 25.62 -3.19 21.26
N ASP A 506 24.90 -3.36 22.37
CA ASP A 506 23.61 -4.06 22.36
C ASP A 506 22.61 -3.40 23.32
N THR A 507 22.18 -2.17 23.00
CA THR A 507 21.06 -1.50 23.69
C THR A 507 19.76 -2.24 23.33
N PHE A 508 19.22 -3.05 24.25
CA PHE A 508 18.05 -3.91 23.99
C PHE A 508 16.67 -3.21 23.89
N GLY A 509 16.61 -1.94 23.50
CA GLY A 509 15.36 -1.24 23.17
C GLY A 509 15.61 0.15 22.58
N ALA A 510 15.03 0.45 21.42
CA ALA A 510 15.18 1.73 20.72
C ALA A 510 14.24 2.85 21.24
N GLY A 511 13.45 2.58 22.29
CA GLY A 511 12.37 3.45 22.73
C GLY A 511 11.09 3.26 21.90
N SER A 512 10.03 3.99 22.25
CA SER A 512 8.76 3.95 21.53
C SER A 512 8.86 4.78 20.26
N THR A 513 8.73 4.14 19.10
CA THR A 513 8.96 4.76 17.79
C THR A 513 7.97 4.27 16.74
N MET A 514 7.82 5.05 15.68
CA MET A 514 7.24 4.57 14.42
C MET A 514 8.16 4.94 13.27
N THR A 515 8.31 4.01 12.32
CA THR A 515 9.14 4.18 11.13
C THR A 515 8.27 4.06 9.88
N PHE A 516 8.35 5.02 8.96
CA PHE A 516 7.59 5.01 7.71
C PHE A 516 8.47 5.28 6.49
N ALA A 517 8.14 4.64 5.37
CA ALA A 517 8.76 4.88 4.07
C ALA A 517 7.69 5.07 3.00
N GLY A 518 7.94 5.97 2.04
CA GLY A 518 7.08 6.16 0.87
C GLY A 518 7.01 4.88 0.01
N THR A 519 5.82 4.53 -0.47
CA THR A 519 5.62 3.33 -1.30
C THR A 519 6.01 3.54 -2.77
N THR A 520 6.34 4.77 -3.15
CA THR A 520 6.72 5.18 -4.51
C THR A 520 7.78 6.27 -4.45
N ASN A 521 8.65 6.34 -5.46
CA ASN A 521 9.68 7.38 -5.58
C ASN A 521 9.10 8.81 -5.69
N ASP A 522 7.81 8.95 -6.02
CA ASP A 522 7.11 10.24 -6.14
C ASP A 522 6.53 10.75 -4.80
N PHE A 523 6.70 10.01 -3.70
CA PHE A 523 6.28 10.42 -2.36
C PHE A 523 7.51 10.80 -1.54
N SER A 524 7.72 12.10 -1.35
CA SER A 524 8.96 12.61 -0.75
C SER A 524 9.03 12.35 0.75
N ASP A 525 10.24 12.39 1.32
CA ASP A 525 10.45 12.31 2.78
C ASP A 525 9.68 13.38 3.55
N GLU A 526 9.48 14.56 2.95
CA GLU A 526 8.67 15.62 3.57
C GLU A 526 7.19 15.21 3.62
N ASN A 527 6.66 14.63 2.54
CA ASN A 527 5.28 14.13 2.55
C ASN A 527 5.07 12.98 3.54
N VAL A 528 6.09 12.15 3.76
CA VAL A 528 6.07 11.13 4.82
C VAL A 528 5.97 11.81 6.19
N LYS A 529 6.77 12.85 6.45
CA LYS A 529 6.73 13.60 7.72
C LYS A 529 5.38 14.28 7.95
N ASP A 530 4.84 14.97 6.95
CA ASP A 530 3.54 15.65 7.06
C ASP A 530 2.43 14.64 7.45
N LEU A 531 2.44 13.45 6.83
CA LEU A 531 1.47 12.41 7.16
C LEU A 531 1.74 11.76 8.53
N MET A 532 3.01 11.63 8.95
CA MET A 532 3.38 11.19 10.29
C MET A 532 2.87 12.15 11.38
N GLU A 533 2.83 13.45 11.12
CA GLU A 533 2.28 14.46 12.05
C GLU A 533 0.78 14.29 12.30
N CYS A 534 0.08 13.61 11.39
CA CYS A 534 -1.35 13.33 11.51
C CYS A 534 -1.65 12.03 12.31
N ILE A 535 -0.64 11.24 12.65
CA ILE A 535 -0.84 10.01 13.43
C ILE A 535 -1.14 10.37 14.89
N ARG A 536 -2.13 9.70 15.45
CA ARG A 536 -2.53 9.81 16.85
C ARG A 536 -2.55 8.44 17.50
N ILE A 537 -2.09 8.41 18.75
CA ILE A 537 -2.10 7.22 19.58
C ILE A 537 -2.87 7.53 20.86
N VAL A 538 -3.80 6.66 21.25
CA VAL A 538 -4.62 6.80 22.46
C VAL A 538 -4.45 5.57 23.33
N PHE A 539 -4.03 5.79 24.58
CA PHE A 539 -3.97 4.77 25.61
C PHE A 539 -5.25 4.84 26.44
N PHE A 540 -5.97 3.73 26.57
CA PHE A 540 -7.23 3.69 27.29
C PHE A 540 -7.44 2.37 28.02
N GLN A 541 -8.35 2.36 28.98
CA GLN A 541 -8.78 1.12 29.63
C GLN A 541 -9.76 0.36 28.72
N PRO A 542 -9.47 -0.89 28.32
CA PRO A 542 -10.48 -1.73 27.71
C PRO A 542 -11.56 -2.06 28.75
N GLY A 543 -12.82 -1.74 28.44
CA GLY A 543 -13.97 -2.04 29.28
C GLY A 543 -15.09 -2.75 28.54
N THR A 544 -16.00 -3.37 29.30
CA THR A 544 -17.27 -3.92 28.78
C THR A 544 -18.41 -2.89 28.79
N THR A 545 -18.25 -1.77 29.52
CA THR A 545 -19.28 -0.71 29.65
C THR A 545 -18.77 0.71 29.38
N THR A 546 -17.50 1.02 29.69
CA THR A 546 -16.89 2.34 29.44
C THR A 546 -15.39 2.22 29.19
N ASN A 547 -14.91 2.85 28.12
CA ASN A 547 -13.49 2.93 27.78
C ASN A 547 -12.95 4.30 28.22
N THR A 548 -12.35 4.35 29.40
CA THR A 548 -11.76 5.59 29.94
C THR A 548 -10.38 5.82 29.35
N ILE A 549 -10.11 7.04 28.88
CA ILE A 549 -8.83 7.39 28.29
C ILE A 549 -7.81 7.67 29.40
N TYR A 550 -6.62 7.10 29.25
CA TYR A 550 -5.49 7.29 30.14
C TYR A 550 -4.57 8.40 29.64
N ALA A 551 -4.17 8.34 28.37
CA ALA A 551 -3.24 9.30 27.78
C ALA A 551 -3.36 9.39 26.27
N TYR A 552 -2.87 10.50 25.72
CA TYR A 552 -2.73 10.74 24.28
C TYR A 552 -1.25 10.83 23.92
N ALA A 553 -0.88 10.33 22.75
CA ALA A 553 0.49 10.38 22.27
C ALA A 553 0.57 10.75 20.78
N LYS A 554 1.72 11.31 20.41
CA LYS A 554 2.06 11.75 19.05
C LYS A 554 3.51 11.40 18.72
N LEU A 555 3.82 11.47 17.43
CA LEU A 555 5.18 11.35 16.92
C LEU A 555 5.90 12.69 16.99
N ASP A 556 7.15 12.69 17.46
CA ASP A 556 8.05 13.83 17.47
C ASP A 556 8.73 13.98 16.11
N VAL A 557 7.94 14.36 15.11
CA VAL A 557 8.35 14.43 13.70
C VAL A 557 9.45 15.48 13.47
N ALA A 558 9.44 16.55 14.25
CA ALA A 558 10.47 17.59 14.22
C ALA A 558 11.88 17.05 14.50
N ASN A 559 11.98 15.95 15.27
CA ASN A 559 13.23 15.27 15.59
C ASN A 559 13.33 13.88 14.95
N ALA A 560 12.57 13.62 13.88
CA ALA A 560 12.62 12.34 13.19
C ALA A 560 13.93 12.14 12.41
N GLU A 561 14.41 10.91 12.41
CA GLU A 561 15.69 10.52 11.81
C GLU A 561 15.44 9.67 10.55
N LEU A 562 16.17 9.95 9.48
CA LEU A 562 16.15 9.15 8.25
C LEU A 562 17.09 7.95 8.39
N GLY A 563 16.55 6.74 8.29
CA GLY A 563 17.29 5.47 8.29
C GLY A 563 17.10 4.66 7.01
N ALA A 564 17.67 3.46 6.97
CA ALA A 564 17.58 2.55 5.82
C ALA A 564 16.15 2.07 5.53
N ASP A 565 15.33 1.94 6.59
CA ASP A 565 13.95 1.46 6.52
C ASP A 565 12.91 2.59 6.40
N GLY A 566 13.35 3.86 6.35
CA GLY A 566 12.50 5.05 6.28
C GLY A 566 12.75 6.06 7.40
N ILE A 567 11.79 6.96 7.59
CA ILE A 567 11.81 8.02 8.59
C ILE A 567 11.29 7.48 9.91
N THR A 568 12.09 7.59 10.96
CA THR A 568 11.77 7.12 12.31
C THR A 568 11.52 8.30 13.24
N ALA A 569 10.34 8.36 13.86
CA ALA A 569 10.00 9.35 14.87
C ALA A 569 9.75 8.69 16.23
N LYS A 570 10.20 9.34 17.31
CA LYS A 570 9.91 8.93 18.69
C LYS A 570 8.50 9.31 19.09
N MET A 571 7.90 8.52 19.98
CA MET A 571 6.56 8.73 20.50
C MET A 571 6.62 9.31 21.92
N TYR A 572 5.83 10.36 22.17
CA TYR A 572 5.71 10.99 23.50
C TYR A 572 4.25 11.20 23.86
N LEU A 573 3.97 11.29 25.15
CA LEU A 573 2.65 11.69 25.64
C LEU A 573 2.47 13.21 25.50
N TYR A 574 1.22 13.61 25.21
CA TYR A 574 0.81 15.00 25.09
C TYR A 574 -0.47 15.25 25.87
N GLU A 575 -0.65 16.49 26.32
CA GLU A 575 -1.91 16.99 26.85
C GLU A 575 -2.35 18.28 26.13
N GLU A 576 -3.66 18.50 26.07
CA GLU A 576 -4.24 19.78 25.64
C GLU A 576 -4.14 20.78 26.81
N VAL A 577 -3.48 21.93 26.59
CA VAL A 577 -3.34 23.02 27.55
C VAL A 577 -4.09 24.24 27.02
N GLU A 578 -5.06 24.72 27.79
CA GLU A 578 -5.75 25.96 27.47
C GLU A 578 -4.84 27.17 27.72
N TYR A 579 -4.83 28.12 26.78
CA TYR A 579 -4.17 29.40 26.97
C TYR A 579 -5.17 30.55 26.99
N TYR A 580 -4.80 31.61 27.70
CA TYR A 580 -5.62 32.78 27.99
C TYR A 580 -4.82 34.03 27.69
N THR A 581 -5.53 35.08 27.27
CA THR A 581 -4.91 36.40 27.07
C THR A 581 -5.06 37.23 28.33
N VAL A 582 -3.92 37.68 28.87
CA VAL A 582 -3.85 38.69 29.92
C VAL A 582 -3.75 40.06 29.25
N THR A 583 -4.56 41.01 29.70
CA THR A 583 -4.38 42.44 29.38
C THR A 583 -3.83 43.17 30.60
N ASN A 584 -2.64 43.74 30.46
CA ASN A 584 -1.95 44.50 31.50
C ASN A 584 -2.45 45.95 31.58
N THR A 585 -2.10 46.63 32.67
CA THR A 585 -2.50 48.02 32.94
C THR A 585 -2.10 49.01 31.85
N ASP A 586 -0.99 48.75 31.17
CA ASP A 586 -0.46 49.55 30.06
C ASP A 586 -1.09 49.17 28.70
N SER A 587 -2.15 48.36 28.71
CA SER A 587 -2.83 47.80 27.54
C SER A 587 -1.98 46.83 26.71
N THR A 588 -0.83 46.38 27.21
CA THR A 588 -0.08 45.28 26.59
C THR A 588 -0.78 43.94 26.87
N THR A 589 -0.60 42.99 25.96
CA THR A 589 -1.16 41.64 26.10
C THR A 589 -0.07 40.60 26.25
N GLN A 590 -0.30 39.57 27.07
CA GLN A 590 0.55 38.40 27.15
C GLN A 590 -0.30 37.12 27.20
N THR A 591 0.28 36.01 26.74
CA THR A 591 -0.34 34.68 26.83
C THR A 591 0.04 34.03 28.17
N VAL A 592 -0.94 33.38 28.80
CA VAL A 592 -0.71 32.51 29.96
C VAL A 592 -1.42 31.19 29.76
N TYR A 593 -0.81 30.12 30.26
CA TYR A 593 -1.28 28.73 30.10
C TYR A 593 -1.89 28.25 31.40
N LYS A 594 -3.01 27.54 31.34
CA LYS A 594 -3.71 27.04 32.53
C LYS A 594 -3.38 25.56 32.75
N SER A 595 -2.92 25.22 33.96
CA SER A 595 -2.77 23.84 34.39
C SER A 595 -3.31 23.70 35.82
N GLY A 596 -4.32 22.84 36.00
CA GLY A 596 -5.12 22.81 37.23
C GLY A 596 -5.78 24.16 37.52
N ASP A 597 -5.63 24.65 38.75
CA ASP A 597 -6.16 25.94 39.21
C ASP A 597 -5.18 27.12 39.03
N LYS A 598 -4.04 26.88 38.36
CA LYS A 598 -2.94 27.86 38.22
C LYS A 598 -2.72 28.28 36.78
N TYR A 599 -2.08 29.44 36.63
CA TYR A 599 -1.65 29.99 35.34
C TYR A 599 -0.13 30.03 35.27
N TYR A 600 0.43 29.92 34.06
CA TYR A 600 1.86 29.86 33.80
C TYR A 600 2.24 30.73 32.61
N THR A 601 3.46 31.27 32.58
CA THR A 601 3.92 32.13 31.47
C THR A 601 4.47 31.34 30.27
N ASP A 602 4.65 30.03 30.40
CA ASP A 602 5.17 29.15 29.38
C ASP A 602 4.31 27.88 29.25
N ILE A 603 4.25 27.31 28.04
CA ILE A 603 3.44 26.12 27.76
C ILE A 603 3.88 24.91 28.58
N ALA A 604 5.18 24.79 28.89
CA ALA A 604 5.72 23.72 29.73
C ALA A 604 5.27 23.84 31.20
N CYS A 605 4.60 24.94 31.58
CA CYS A 605 4.09 25.21 32.92
C CYS A 605 5.19 25.21 33.99
N ASN A 606 6.38 25.71 33.65
CA ASN A 606 7.50 25.79 34.59
C ASN A 606 7.44 27.04 35.48
N THR A 607 6.87 28.13 34.97
CA THR A 607 6.87 29.44 35.63
C THR A 607 5.46 29.90 35.94
N GLU A 608 5.04 29.79 37.22
CA GLU A 608 3.71 30.20 37.66
C GLU A 608 3.53 31.71 37.48
N TYR A 609 2.44 32.09 36.80
CA TYR A 609 2.01 33.46 36.60
C TYR A 609 1.20 33.94 37.82
N THR A 610 1.75 34.91 38.54
CA THR A 610 0.99 35.63 39.57
C THR A 610 0.31 36.84 38.95
N LYS A 611 -1.03 36.85 38.94
CA LYS A 611 -1.83 37.93 38.39
C LYS A 611 -1.63 39.25 39.17
N PRO A 612 -1.16 40.34 38.54
CA PRO A 612 -1.17 41.67 39.15
C PRO A 612 -2.60 42.17 39.40
N GLU A 613 -2.81 42.93 40.48
CA GLU A 613 -4.15 43.41 40.90
C GLU A 613 -4.92 44.17 39.80
N THR A 614 -4.20 44.85 38.90
CA THR A 614 -4.75 45.70 37.84
C THR A 614 -4.83 45.02 36.47
N SER A 615 -4.29 43.80 36.31
CA SER A 615 -4.37 43.04 35.06
C SER A 615 -5.67 42.24 34.97
N THR A 616 -6.16 41.98 33.76
CA THR A 616 -7.36 41.17 33.52
C THR A 616 -7.01 39.93 32.69
N ILE A 617 -7.57 38.78 33.06
CA ILE A 617 -7.46 37.52 32.29
C ILE A 617 -8.77 37.35 31.53
N SER A 618 -8.69 36.89 30.28
CA SER A 618 -9.88 36.57 29.48
C SER A 618 -10.81 35.59 30.22
N ALA A 619 -12.12 35.82 30.13
CA ALA A 619 -13.12 34.99 30.83
C ALA A 619 -13.27 33.58 30.22
N LYS A 620 -12.77 33.38 29.00
CA LYS A 620 -12.70 32.09 28.31
C LYS A 620 -11.28 31.88 27.82
N ALA A 621 -10.90 30.62 27.65
CA ALA A 621 -9.67 30.26 26.95
C ALA A 621 -9.67 30.94 25.58
N THR A 622 -8.54 31.53 25.23
CA THR A 622 -8.30 32.12 23.91
C THR A 622 -8.06 31.02 22.89
N GLY A 623 -7.47 29.90 23.31
CA GLY A 623 -7.32 28.69 22.50
C GLY A 623 -6.72 27.55 23.29
N ILE A 624 -6.31 26.50 22.57
CA ILE A 624 -5.68 25.30 23.09
C ILE A 624 -4.36 25.11 22.34
N GLU A 625 -3.31 24.74 23.06
CA GLU A 625 -2.05 24.26 22.52
C GLU A 625 -1.72 22.89 23.13
N GLU A 626 -0.87 22.11 22.49
CA GLU A 626 -0.51 20.79 22.97
C GLU A 626 0.86 20.79 23.62
N ARG A 627 0.96 20.18 24.80
CA ARG A 627 2.18 20.13 25.59
C ARG A 627 2.71 18.70 25.64
N LYS A 628 3.97 18.52 25.21
CA LYS A 628 4.75 17.30 25.41
C LYS A 628 4.99 17.06 26.90
N LEU A 629 4.65 15.88 27.41
CA LEU A 629 4.84 15.50 28.82
C LEU A 629 6.25 14.94 29.03
N THR A 630 6.91 15.40 30.09
CA THR A 630 8.29 14.98 30.43
C THR A 630 8.33 13.68 31.24
N ASP A 631 7.29 13.40 32.01
CA ASP A 631 7.19 12.18 32.83
C ASP A 631 6.67 10.96 32.05
N ASN A 632 6.00 11.18 30.91
CA ASN A 632 5.37 10.14 30.08
C ASN A 632 4.56 9.11 30.86
N ILE A 633 3.88 9.52 31.94
CA ILE A 633 3.05 8.62 32.75
C ILE A 633 1.73 8.32 32.01
N ILE A 634 1.48 7.03 31.75
CA ILE A 634 0.22 6.56 31.17
C ILE A 634 -0.83 6.38 32.26
N THR A 635 -0.52 5.62 33.31
CA THR A 635 -1.47 5.33 34.41
C THR A 635 -0.73 4.79 35.63
N SER A 636 -1.35 4.91 36.81
CA SER A 636 -0.91 4.20 38.01
C SER A 636 -1.09 2.69 37.91
N MET A 637 -0.18 1.94 38.54
CA MET A 637 -0.15 0.48 38.62
C MET A 637 -0.21 0.00 40.07
N PRO A 638 -1.26 -0.73 40.46
CA PRO A 638 -1.29 -1.40 41.74
C PRO A 638 -0.34 -2.61 41.77
N GLN A 639 0.31 -2.83 42.90
CA GLN A 639 1.23 -3.95 43.10
C GLN A 639 0.52 -5.29 42.89
N ASN A 640 1.15 -6.19 42.11
CA ASN A 640 0.70 -7.54 41.79
C ASN A 640 -0.73 -7.61 41.22
N GLN A 641 -1.19 -6.56 40.56
CA GLN A 641 -2.50 -6.51 39.93
C GLN A 641 -2.35 -6.20 38.44
N ALA A 642 -3.09 -6.94 37.62
CA ALA A 642 -3.14 -6.69 36.19
C ALA A 642 -3.83 -5.34 35.92
N LYS A 643 -3.13 -4.47 35.21
CA LYS A 643 -3.61 -3.20 34.67
C LYS A 643 -3.80 -3.35 33.17
N HIS A 644 -5.02 -3.14 32.69
CA HIS A 644 -5.32 -3.25 31.26
C HIS A 644 -5.11 -1.94 30.55
N VAL A 645 -4.44 -1.98 29.41
CA VAL A 645 -4.20 -0.82 28.56
C VAL A 645 -4.37 -1.24 27.11
N SER A 646 -5.26 -0.56 26.40
CA SER A 646 -5.44 -0.67 24.97
C SER A 646 -4.79 0.51 24.27
N VAL A 647 -4.15 0.27 23.14
CA VAL A 647 -3.47 1.27 22.33
C VAL A 647 -4.22 1.40 21.01
N LEU A 648 -4.98 2.48 20.82
CA LEU A 648 -5.61 2.82 19.54
C LEU A 648 -4.64 3.69 18.73
N VAL A 649 -4.35 3.28 17.50
CA VAL A 649 -3.62 4.09 16.51
C VAL A 649 -4.56 4.43 15.38
N TYR A 650 -4.63 5.72 15.02
CA TYR A 650 -5.45 6.21 13.91
C TYR A 650 -4.83 7.43 13.25
N LEU A 651 -5.33 7.75 12.06
CA LEU A 651 -4.93 8.92 11.30
C LEU A 651 -5.99 10.02 11.50
N ASP A 652 -5.58 11.16 12.08
CA ASP A 652 -6.48 12.27 12.42
C ASP A 652 -6.76 13.15 11.19
N GLY A 653 -7.98 13.05 10.67
CA GLY A 653 -8.41 13.78 9.50
C GLY A 653 -8.55 15.29 9.70
N ASN A 654 -8.58 15.80 10.94
CA ASN A 654 -8.65 17.24 11.18
C ASN A 654 -7.32 17.96 10.94
N THR A 655 -6.21 17.23 10.96
CA THR A 655 -4.88 17.81 10.80
C THR A 655 -4.30 17.64 9.40
N ILE A 656 -5.05 17.03 8.48
CA ILE A 656 -4.62 16.84 7.08
C ILE A 656 -5.05 18.05 6.25
N GLY A 657 -4.09 18.79 5.71
CA GLY A 657 -4.26 19.87 4.74
C GLY A 657 -4.07 19.41 3.30
N ASN A 658 -4.43 20.28 2.34
CA ASN A 658 -4.23 20.03 0.90
C ASN A 658 -2.76 20.11 0.46
N GLU A 659 -1.87 20.60 1.33
CA GLU A 659 -0.43 20.72 1.08
C GLU A 659 0.35 19.48 1.50
N ASP A 660 -0.21 18.67 2.39
CA ASP A 660 0.37 17.42 2.94
C ASP A 660 0.22 16.22 1.97
N VAL A 661 0.00 16.53 0.68
CA VAL A 661 -0.97 15.83 -0.17
C VAL A 661 -0.58 15.96 -1.66
N ALA A 662 -0.23 14.84 -2.31
CA ALA A 662 0.17 14.84 -3.71
C ALA A 662 -1.03 15.04 -4.66
N ALA A 663 -0.92 15.98 -5.61
CA ALA A 663 -2.03 16.44 -6.43
C ALA A 663 -2.56 15.43 -7.48
N THR A 664 -1.87 14.30 -7.74
CA THR A 664 -2.12 13.49 -8.95
C THR A 664 -1.94 11.98 -8.83
N SER A 665 -1.72 11.41 -7.64
CA SER A 665 -1.53 9.95 -7.50
C SER A 665 -2.03 9.41 -6.16
N LEU A 666 -2.59 8.19 -6.17
CA LEU A 666 -2.75 7.35 -4.97
C LEU A 666 -1.34 6.97 -4.47
N THR A 667 -0.67 7.88 -3.80
CA THR A 667 0.62 7.65 -3.14
C THR A 667 0.41 7.46 -1.65
N SER A 668 1.25 6.61 -1.07
CA SER A 668 1.13 6.16 0.31
C SER A 668 2.51 6.04 0.96
N MET A 669 2.52 5.84 2.28
CA MET A 669 3.65 5.28 3.01
C MET A 669 3.27 3.92 3.65
N THR A 670 4.26 3.10 3.98
CA THR A 670 4.11 1.89 4.81
C THR A 670 5.05 2.00 6.00
N GLY A 671 4.78 1.32 7.11
CA GLY A 671 5.59 1.53 8.30
C GLY A 671 5.45 0.48 9.40
N LYS A 672 6.30 0.62 10.40
CA LYS A 672 6.40 -0.25 11.57
C LYS A 672 6.22 0.56 12.85
N MET A 673 5.73 -0.09 13.90
CA MET A 673 5.60 0.51 15.22
C MET A 673 6.35 -0.32 16.26
N ASN A 674 7.11 0.35 17.11
CA ASN A 674 7.70 -0.22 18.31
C ASN A 674 7.15 0.53 19.54
N LEU A 675 6.63 -0.20 20.51
CA LEU A 675 6.16 0.37 21.78
C LEU A 675 7.06 -0.13 22.90
N GLN A 676 7.55 0.78 23.73
CA GLN A 676 8.38 0.43 24.87
C GLN A 676 7.77 1.01 26.14
N PHE A 677 7.72 0.21 27.20
CA PHE A 677 7.12 0.61 28.48
C PHE A 677 8.11 0.48 29.63
N ALA A 678 7.94 1.31 30.65
CA ALA A 678 8.73 1.29 31.87
C ALA A 678 7.84 1.45 33.12
N SER A 679 8.44 1.15 34.29
CA SER A 679 7.84 1.31 35.62
C SER A 679 8.48 2.50 36.33
N SER A 680 7.70 3.31 37.06
CA SER A 680 8.26 4.47 37.80
C SER A 680 8.94 4.08 39.10
N ALA A 681 8.91 2.80 39.47
CA ALA A 681 9.49 2.31 40.70
C ALA A 681 11.02 2.45 40.69
N THR A 682 11.57 2.97 41.78
CA THR A 682 13.03 3.05 41.98
C THR A 682 13.62 1.65 42.07
N LEU A 683 14.44 1.32 41.07
CA LEU A 683 15.13 0.04 40.99
C LEU A 683 16.23 -0.01 42.05
N VAL A 684 16.21 -1.02 42.93
CA VAL A 684 17.37 -1.38 43.76
C VAL A 684 18.04 -2.56 43.08
N PRO A 685 19.23 -2.39 42.46
CA PRO A 685 19.98 -3.48 41.85
C PRO A 685 20.13 -4.64 42.84
N MET A 686 19.92 -5.87 42.39
CA MET A 686 20.41 -7.01 43.14
C MET A 686 21.94 -6.92 43.11
N THR A 687 22.56 -6.58 44.23
CA THR A 687 24.00 -6.67 44.39
C THR A 687 24.39 -8.15 44.36
N ASP A 688 24.61 -8.69 43.17
CA ASP A 688 25.28 -9.98 43.03
C ASP A 688 26.77 -9.77 43.33
N ALA A 689 27.14 -10.01 44.59
CA ALA A 689 28.52 -9.92 45.04
C ALA A 689 29.44 -10.93 44.33
N GLY A 690 28.89 -11.96 43.67
CA GLY A 690 29.67 -12.95 42.91
C GLY A 690 30.21 -12.40 41.59
N LEU A 691 29.39 -11.68 40.82
CA LEU A 691 29.79 -11.15 39.51
C LEU A 691 30.78 -9.98 39.57
N LYS A 692 30.90 -9.30 40.73
CA LYS A 692 31.94 -8.28 40.93
C LYS A 692 33.35 -8.85 41.14
N GLN A 693 33.49 -10.14 41.46
CA GLN A 693 34.81 -10.76 41.64
C GLN A 693 35.43 -11.26 40.33
N ASP A 694 34.61 -11.64 39.34
CA ASP A 694 35.11 -12.19 38.07
C ASP A 694 35.55 -11.10 37.08
N ALA A 695 35.20 -9.83 37.32
CA ALA A 695 35.64 -8.69 36.51
C ALA A 695 36.98 -8.07 36.98
N GLN A 696 37.64 -8.63 38.00
CA GLN A 696 38.95 -8.16 38.49
C GLN A 696 40.06 -9.23 38.47
N ASN A 697 39.89 -10.32 37.71
CA ASN A 697 40.98 -11.28 37.44
C ASN A 697 41.35 -11.35 35.97
#